data_AF-A0AA97JBM4-F1
#
_entry.id   AF-A0AA97JBM4-F1
#
_cell.length_a   1.000
_cell.length_b   1.000
_cell.length_c   1.000
_cell.angle_alpha   90.00
_cell.angle_beta   90.00
_cell.angle_gamma   90.00
#
_symmetry.space_group_name_H-M   'P 1'
#
loop_
_entity.id
_entity.type
_entity.pdbx_description
1 polymer ?
#
loop_
_entity_poly.entity_id
_entity_poly.type
_entity_poly.pdbx_seq_one_letter_code
_entity_poly.pdbx_strand_id
1 'polypeptide(L)'
;MEMYDVLGKVGEGSYGVVMKCKHRETGHIVAIKIFYDKPEKSVNKIATREIKFLKQFRHENLVNLIEVFKQKKKIHIVFEFIDHTILDELQHYSHGLDSRRLKRYLYQIFRAIDYLHSNNVIHRDIKPENILVSQSGITKLCDFGFARSLAAPGDVYTDYVATRWYRAPELVLKDTTYGKPVDIWALGCMIIEMATGSPYLPSNSDLDLLHNIVTKVGNLTPHLQDIFIRSPFFSGMVLPDVQHPKSARKKYPKLSGLLADMVHACLQMDPADRISSADLLKHEYFTRDGFVEKFIPELNAKLLQEAKLSFLSKFRDNNKASEQIEGEKKMANINVLQNGPVVGKDTEKIKKAKEIKVKGIKMKGLKSELSEIKKTEQEDKTGQWGALSQNALNVPHENKPASRDGTALPSPGTDAGCAKEDASQAPPVIMPRIHPNCGNLTTNFSSHYLCSNSRLPDKAKKRRSPWPSVVQGSPNNRQEEGSISQNPIEKVSLYERTAQIDGMVNTNRKKRNISRCEKRDIHFPELTAAGQQKQLKGMEIKQVRVLKRGSKKSEVSKIPSLLNVDQNREKQEAKEILTKESNVQEVRCPVTVCGDVHGQFHDLMELFRIGGKSPDTNYLFMGDYVDRGYYSVETVTLLVALKVRYRERITILRGNHESRQITQVYGFYDECLRKYGNANVWKYFTDLFDYLPLTALVDGQIFCLHGGLSPSIDTLDHIRALDRLQEVPHEGPMCDLLWSDPDDRGGWGISPRGAGYTFGQDISETFNHANGLTLVSRAHQLVMEGYNWCHDRNVVTIFSAPNYCYRCGNQAAIMELDDTLKYSFLQFDPAPRRGEPHVTRRTPDYFL
;
A
#
# COMPACT_ATOMS: atom_id res chain seq x y z
N MET A 1 -27.88 -12.20 -10.12
CA MET A 1 -27.72 -13.22 -9.06
C MET A 1 -28.85 -14.23 -9.03
N GLU A 2 -30.09 -13.94 -9.44
CA GLU A 2 -31.19 -14.93 -9.34
C GLU A 2 -30.95 -16.24 -10.12
N MET A 3 -30.16 -16.18 -11.20
CA MET A 3 -29.68 -17.34 -11.97
C MET A 3 -28.47 -18.07 -11.35
N TYR A 4 -28.00 -17.66 -10.17
CA TYR A 4 -26.71 -18.09 -9.60
C TYR A 4 -26.82 -18.50 -8.12
N ASP A 5 -26.49 -19.76 -7.83
CA ASP A 5 -26.30 -20.24 -6.47
C ASP A 5 -24.89 -19.86 -5.98
N VAL A 6 -24.80 -19.19 -4.83
CA VAL A 6 -23.52 -18.81 -4.22
C VAL A 6 -22.93 -20.03 -3.50
N LEU A 7 -21.74 -20.46 -3.91
CA LEU A 7 -21.01 -21.58 -3.30
C LEU A 7 -20.00 -21.13 -2.24
N GLY A 8 -19.51 -19.89 -2.31
CA GLY A 8 -18.57 -19.35 -1.34
C GLY A 8 -17.92 -18.03 -1.79
N LYS A 9 -17.12 -17.43 -0.92
CA LYS A 9 -16.25 -16.29 -1.21
C LYS A 9 -14.90 -16.81 -1.69
N VAL A 10 -14.33 -16.20 -2.74
CA VAL A 10 -12.99 -16.51 -3.27
C VAL A 10 -11.98 -15.45 -2.81
N GLY A 11 -12.38 -14.18 -2.81
CA GLY A 11 -11.52 -13.06 -2.42
C GLY A 11 -12.33 -11.81 -2.11
N GLU A 12 -11.66 -10.80 -1.57
CA GLU A 12 -12.18 -9.45 -1.34
C GLU A 12 -11.03 -8.45 -1.47
N GLY A 13 -11.34 -7.29 -2.04
CA GLY A 13 -10.42 -6.16 -2.10
C GLY A 13 -11.18 -4.84 -2.01
N SER A 14 -10.45 -3.72 -2.04
CA SER A 14 -10.95 -2.37 -1.73
C SER A 14 -12.18 -1.90 -2.51
N TYR A 15 -12.48 -2.53 -3.65
CA TYR A 15 -13.57 -2.17 -4.57
C TYR A 15 -14.76 -3.15 -4.56
N GLY A 16 -14.62 -4.34 -3.98
CA GLY A 16 -15.67 -5.37 -4.03
C GLY A 16 -15.23 -6.76 -3.58
N VAL A 17 -16.17 -7.71 -3.66
CA VAL A 17 -16.00 -9.11 -3.26
C VAL A 17 -16.12 -10.05 -4.46
N VAL A 18 -15.31 -11.10 -4.52
CA VAL A 18 -15.36 -12.14 -5.56
C VAL A 18 -16.02 -13.40 -4.99
N MET A 19 -17.14 -13.80 -5.57
CA MET A 19 -17.94 -14.95 -5.12
C MET A 19 -17.84 -16.10 -6.13
N LYS A 20 -17.57 -17.32 -5.64
CA LYS A 20 -17.71 -18.56 -6.41
C LYS A 20 -19.19 -18.89 -6.48
N CYS A 21 -19.73 -18.93 -7.68
CA CYS A 21 -21.14 -19.21 -7.91
C CYS A 21 -21.32 -20.35 -8.91
N LYS A 22 -22.50 -20.96 -8.90
CA LYS A 22 -22.95 -21.95 -9.87
C LYS A 22 -24.13 -21.40 -10.63
N HIS A 23 -24.08 -21.38 -11.96
CA HIS A 23 -25.24 -21.05 -12.79
C HIS A 23 -26.29 -22.15 -12.63
N ARG A 24 -27.55 -21.77 -12.37
CA ARG A 24 -28.63 -22.71 -12.05
C ARG A 24 -28.96 -23.66 -13.20
N GLU A 25 -29.19 -23.10 -14.38
CA GLU A 25 -29.55 -23.88 -15.58
C GLU A 25 -28.36 -24.70 -16.14
N THR A 26 -27.27 -24.01 -16.51
CA THR A 26 -26.11 -24.65 -17.17
C THR A 26 -25.14 -25.39 -16.23
N GLY A 27 -25.40 -25.38 -14.93
CA GLY A 27 -24.54 -26.00 -13.91
C GLY A 27 -23.11 -25.45 -13.78
N HIS A 28 -22.68 -24.53 -14.64
CA HIS A 28 -21.31 -24.02 -14.72
C HIS A 28 -20.88 -23.27 -13.46
N ILE A 29 -19.62 -23.47 -13.06
CA ILE A 29 -18.99 -22.69 -12.00
C ILE A 29 -18.41 -21.41 -12.58
N VAL A 30 -18.69 -20.27 -11.93
CA VAL A 30 -18.27 -18.93 -12.34
C VAL A 30 -17.70 -18.15 -11.15
N ALA A 31 -16.86 -17.15 -11.43
CA ALA A 31 -16.43 -16.17 -10.44
C ALA A 31 -17.20 -14.86 -10.69
N ILE A 32 -17.91 -14.34 -9.69
CA ILE A 32 -18.68 -13.10 -9.80
C ILE A 32 -18.01 -12.01 -8.95
N LYS A 33 -17.42 -11.00 -9.59
CA LYS A 33 -16.87 -9.79 -8.95
C LYS A 33 -18.02 -8.81 -8.71
N ILE A 34 -18.38 -8.59 -7.44
CA ILE A 34 -19.49 -7.75 -7.00
C ILE A 34 -18.92 -6.47 -6.40
N PHE A 35 -19.10 -5.35 -7.10
CA PHE A 35 -18.61 -4.06 -6.64
C PHE A 35 -19.45 -3.51 -5.48
N TYR A 36 -18.81 -2.79 -4.56
CA TYR A 36 -19.51 -2.16 -3.44
C TYR A 36 -20.39 -0.99 -3.90
N ASP A 37 -21.57 -0.85 -3.26
CA ASP A 37 -22.52 0.25 -3.54
C ASP A 37 -22.08 1.52 -2.79
N LYS A 38 -20.89 2.03 -3.16
CA LYS A 38 -20.42 3.34 -2.71
C LYS A 38 -21.02 4.42 -3.64
N PRO A 39 -21.48 5.57 -3.11
CA PRO A 39 -21.96 6.69 -3.94
C PRO A 39 -20.83 7.37 -4.74
N GLU A 40 -19.59 7.01 -4.46
CA GLU A 40 -18.38 7.57 -5.03
C GLU A 40 -18.25 7.30 -6.55
N LYS A 41 -17.92 8.36 -7.30
CA LYS A 41 -17.77 8.30 -8.78
C LYS A 41 -16.52 7.51 -9.23
N SER A 42 -15.70 7.02 -8.29
CA SER A 42 -14.45 6.25 -8.48
C SER A 42 -14.72 4.79 -8.89
N VAL A 43 -15.44 4.03 -8.06
CA VAL A 43 -15.65 2.57 -8.16
C VAL A 43 -16.36 2.23 -9.47
N ASN A 44 -17.39 3.02 -9.82
CA ASN A 44 -18.11 2.87 -11.08
C ASN A 44 -17.22 3.11 -12.32
N LYS A 45 -16.20 3.99 -12.25
CA LYS A 45 -15.23 4.18 -13.33
C LYS A 45 -14.29 2.97 -13.46
N ILE A 46 -13.84 2.39 -12.35
CA ILE A 46 -12.99 1.19 -12.34
C ILE A 46 -13.74 0.01 -12.98
N ALA A 47 -14.95 -0.30 -12.49
CA ALA A 47 -15.78 -1.36 -13.05
C ALA A 47 -16.07 -1.14 -14.55
N THR A 48 -16.37 0.11 -14.97
CA THR A 48 -16.64 0.41 -16.38
C THR A 48 -15.40 0.25 -17.27
N ARG A 49 -14.20 0.58 -16.77
CA ARG A 49 -12.93 0.32 -17.48
C ARG A 49 -12.69 -1.17 -17.66
N GLU A 50 -12.80 -1.95 -16.59
CA GLU A 50 -12.64 -3.41 -16.62
C GLU A 50 -13.62 -4.08 -17.59
N ILE A 51 -14.90 -3.67 -17.58
CA ILE A 51 -15.92 -4.14 -18.53
C ILE A 51 -15.58 -3.77 -19.98
N LYS A 52 -15.15 -2.52 -20.25
CA LYS A 52 -14.78 -2.09 -21.60
C LYS A 52 -13.57 -2.89 -22.10
N PHE A 53 -12.58 -3.07 -21.23
CA PHE A 53 -11.35 -3.81 -21.50
C PHE A 53 -11.64 -5.26 -21.89
N LEU A 54 -12.35 -6.00 -21.04
CA LEU A 54 -12.67 -7.42 -21.24
C LEU A 54 -13.59 -7.70 -22.44
N LYS A 55 -14.33 -6.68 -22.91
CA LYS A 55 -15.11 -6.76 -24.15
C LYS A 55 -14.27 -6.55 -25.40
N GLN A 56 -13.15 -5.84 -25.30
CA GLN A 56 -12.27 -5.49 -26.41
C GLN A 56 -11.11 -6.48 -26.57
N PHE A 57 -10.51 -6.93 -25.47
CA PHE A 57 -9.30 -7.74 -25.46
C PHE A 57 -9.60 -9.19 -25.06
N ARG A 58 -9.11 -10.14 -25.86
CA ARG A 58 -9.32 -11.59 -25.69
C ARG A 58 -8.09 -12.36 -26.14
N HIS A 59 -7.54 -13.15 -25.24
CA HIS A 59 -6.40 -14.05 -25.48
C HIS A 59 -6.50 -15.21 -24.48
N GLU A 60 -5.99 -16.39 -24.83
CA GLU A 60 -6.16 -17.61 -24.03
C GLU A 60 -5.62 -17.50 -22.59
N ASN A 61 -4.52 -16.78 -22.41
CA ASN A 61 -3.92 -16.48 -21.10
C ASN A 61 -4.46 -15.20 -20.42
N LEU A 62 -5.65 -14.73 -20.80
CA LEU A 62 -6.44 -13.75 -20.04
C LEU A 62 -7.72 -14.44 -19.50
N VAL A 63 -8.29 -13.92 -18.42
CA VAL A 63 -9.59 -14.40 -17.91
C VAL A 63 -10.74 -13.96 -18.81
N ASN A 64 -11.63 -14.90 -19.17
CA ASN A 64 -12.80 -14.62 -20.00
C ASN A 64 -13.94 -13.99 -19.20
N LEU A 65 -14.46 -12.87 -19.72
CA LEU A 65 -15.75 -12.30 -19.32
C LEU A 65 -16.89 -13.10 -19.96
N ILE A 66 -17.82 -13.59 -19.14
CA ILE A 66 -19.04 -14.27 -19.55
C ILE A 66 -20.16 -13.24 -19.73
N GLU A 67 -20.52 -12.52 -18.67
CA GLU A 67 -21.61 -11.52 -18.69
C GLU A 67 -21.41 -10.40 -17.66
N VAL A 68 -22.27 -9.38 -17.74
CA VAL A 68 -22.31 -8.24 -16.81
C VAL A 68 -23.76 -7.88 -16.54
N PHE A 69 -24.16 -7.78 -15.28
CA PHE A 69 -25.48 -7.29 -14.88
C PHE A 69 -25.41 -6.31 -13.72
N LYS A 70 -26.50 -5.56 -13.51
CA LYS A 70 -26.67 -4.63 -12.38
C LYS A 70 -27.88 -5.07 -11.57
N GLN A 71 -27.69 -5.31 -10.27
CA GLN A 71 -28.75 -5.76 -9.37
C GLN A 71 -28.58 -5.08 -8.00
N LYS A 72 -29.68 -4.57 -7.42
CA LYS A 72 -29.66 -3.77 -6.17
C LYS A 72 -28.56 -2.70 -6.18
N LYS A 73 -28.57 -1.85 -7.23
CA LYS A 73 -27.57 -0.83 -7.61
C LYS A 73 -26.13 -1.32 -7.90
N LYS A 74 -25.67 -2.44 -7.35
CA LYS A 74 -24.32 -2.99 -7.54
C LYS A 74 -24.08 -3.55 -8.94
N ILE A 75 -22.89 -3.28 -9.49
CA ILE A 75 -22.38 -3.91 -10.72
C ILE A 75 -21.81 -5.28 -10.38
N HIS A 76 -22.18 -6.29 -11.17
CA HIS A 76 -21.69 -7.65 -11.08
C HIS A 76 -21.03 -8.02 -12.41
N ILE A 77 -19.77 -8.45 -12.36
CA ILE A 77 -19.02 -8.95 -13.52
C ILE A 77 -18.84 -10.46 -13.35
N VAL A 78 -19.28 -11.25 -14.33
CA VAL A 78 -19.22 -12.71 -14.29
C VAL A 78 -18.09 -13.21 -15.18
N PHE A 79 -17.14 -13.91 -14.58
CA PHE A 79 -15.98 -14.51 -15.21
C PHE A 79 -16.08 -16.03 -15.23
N GLU A 80 -15.31 -16.67 -16.11
CA GLU A 80 -14.98 -18.10 -15.95
C GLU A 80 -14.33 -18.33 -14.57
N PHE A 81 -14.70 -19.41 -13.88
CA PHE A 81 -14.02 -19.80 -12.65
C PHE A 81 -12.74 -20.56 -12.99
N ILE A 82 -11.61 -20.07 -12.47
CA ILE A 82 -10.31 -20.74 -12.52
C ILE A 82 -9.95 -21.18 -11.09
N ASP A 83 -9.27 -22.31 -10.95
CA ASP A 83 -9.24 -23.09 -9.71
C ASP A 83 -8.57 -22.39 -8.52
N HIS A 84 -7.38 -21.81 -8.75
CA HIS A 84 -6.55 -21.16 -7.73
C HIS A 84 -5.61 -20.11 -8.39
N THR A 85 -4.78 -19.46 -7.58
CA THR A 85 -3.80 -18.43 -8.00
C THR A 85 -2.36 -18.88 -7.82
N ILE A 86 -1.39 -18.17 -8.42
CA ILE A 86 0.04 -18.40 -8.12
C ILE A 86 0.36 -18.05 -6.65
N LEU A 87 -0.37 -17.11 -6.03
CA LEU A 87 -0.23 -16.84 -4.60
C LEU A 87 -0.60 -18.07 -3.75
N ASP A 88 -1.69 -18.77 -4.08
CA ASP A 88 -2.09 -20.02 -3.39
C ASP A 88 -1.00 -21.08 -3.50
N GLU A 89 -0.38 -21.24 -4.68
CA GLU A 89 0.73 -22.18 -4.86
C GLU A 89 1.94 -21.81 -4.01
N LEU A 90 2.28 -20.52 -3.90
CA LEU A 90 3.43 -20.07 -3.10
C LEU A 90 3.19 -20.20 -1.59
N GLN A 91 1.94 -20.10 -1.13
CA GLN A 91 1.55 -20.43 0.24
C GLN A 91 1.70 -21.94 0.54
N HIS A 92 1.45 -22.82 -0.45
CA HIS A 92 1.63 -24.27 -0.30
C HIS A 92 3.08 -24.74 -0.51
N TYR A 93 3.86 -24.06 -1.36
CA TYR A 93 5.23 -24.40 -1.72
C TYR A 93 6.23 -23.35 -1.19
N SER A 94 6.56 -23.44 0.10
CA SER A 94 7.39 -22.48 0.86
C SER A 94 8.84 -22.28 0.38
N HIS A 95 9.25 -22.90 -0.74
CA HIS A 95 10.56 -22.79 -1.36
C HIS A 95 10.48 -22.45 -2.86
N GLY A 96 9.31 -22.03 -3.35
CA GLY A 96 9.05 -21.71 -4.75
C GLY A 96 8.59 -22.90 -5.59
N LEU A 97 8.32 -22.62 -6.86
CA LEU A 97 7.83 -23.60 -7.83
C LEU A 97 8.98 -24.42 -8.43
N ASP A 98 8.70 -25.67 -8.82
CA ASP A 98 9.69 -26.47 -9.54
C ASP A 98 10.06 -25.82 -10.90
N SER A 99 11.30 -26.02 -11.34
CA SER A 99 11.83 -25.36 -12.54
C SER A 99 11.06 -25.67 -13.84
N ARG A 100 10.29 -26.77 -13.93
CA ARG A 100 9.49 -27.10 -15.13
C ARG A 100 8.14 -26.37 -15.09
N ARG A 101 7.49 -26.34 -13.92
CA ARG A 101 6.24 -25.60 -13.67
C ARG A 101 6.46 -24.09 -13.78
N LEU A 102 7.50 -23.57 -13.13
CA LEU A 102 7.97 -22.18 -13.26
C LEU A 102 8.11 -21.78 -14.74
N LYS A 103 8.86 -22.56 -15.53
CA LYS A 103 9.09 -22.30 -16.95
C LYS A 103 7.79 -22.34 -17.78
N ARG A 104 6.87 -23.26 -17.49
CA ARG A 104 5.54 -23.31 -18.14
C ARG A 104 4.62 -22.14 -17.76
N TYR A 105 4.70 -21.62 -16.53
CA TYR A 105 3.88 -20.49 -16.10
C TYR A 105 4.44 -19.16 -16.62
N LEU A 106 5.75 -18.91 -16.47
CA LEU A 106 6.39 -17.69 -16.97
C LEU A 106 6.16 -17.50 -18.48
N TYR A 107 6.26 -18.57 -19.28
CA TYR A 107 6.02 -18.47 -20.72
C TYR A 107 4.58 -18.05 -21.07
N GLN A 108 3.58 -18.58 -20.36
CA GLN A 108 2.17 -18.22 -20.54
C GLN A 108 1.86 -16.80 -20.05
N ILE A 109 2.44 -16.40 -18.91
CA ILE A 109 2.34 -15.04 -18.37
C ILE A 109 2.93 -14.04 -19.36
N PHE A 110 4.12 -14.31 -19.90
CA PHE A 110 4.76 -13.44 -20.88
C PHE A 110 3.95 -13.35 -22.18
N ARG A 111 3.27 -14.42 -22.62
CA ARG A 111 2.33 -14.34 -23.76
C ARG A 111 1.11 -13.46 -23.46
N ALA A 112 0.58 -13.48 -22.24
CA ALA A 112 -0.46 -12.55 -21.82
C ALA A 112 0.01 -11.09 -21.87
N ILE A 113 1.17 -10.79 -21.27
CA ILE A 113 1.74 -9.44 -21.23
C ILE A 113 2.14 -8.96 -22.63
N ASP A 114 2.72 -9.81 -23.47
CA ASP A 114 3.10 -9.44 -24.84
C ASP A 114 1.90 -9.14 -25.74
N TYR A 115 0.80 -9.88 -25.56
CA TYR A 115 -0.48 -9.55 -26.20
C TYR A 115 -1.01 -8.17 -25.75
N LEU A 116 -0.93 -7.84 -24.46
CA LEU A 116 -1.30 -6.50 -23.95
C LEU A 116 -0.39 -5.40 -24.50
N HIS A 117 0.92 -5.61 -24.43
CA HIS A 117 1.94 -4.65 -24.85
C HIS A 117 1.90 -4.41 -26.36
N SER A 118 1.63 -5.45 -27.17
CA SER A 118 1.38 -5.32 -28.61
C SER A 118 0.13 -4.49 -28.93
N ASN A 119 -0.89 -4.56 -28.07
CA ASN A 119 -2.10 -3.74 -28.14
C ASN A 119 -1.97 -2.35 -27.45
N ASN A 120 -0.75 -1.95 -27.07
CA ASN A 120 -0.45 -0.71 -26.36
C ASN A 120 -1.23 -0.52 -25.04
N VAL A 121 -1.49 -1.63 -24.34
CA VAL A 121 -2.03 -1.68 -22.97
C VAL A 121 -0.86 -1.83 -21.97
N ILE A 122 -0.98 -1.19 -20.82
CA ILE A 122 -0.18 -1.45 -19.61
C ILE A 122 -1.12 -2.07 -18.56
N HIS A 123 -0.68 -3.12 -17.85
CA HIS A 123 -1.49 -3.77 -16.82
C HIS A 123 -1.47 -3.02 -15.47
N ARG A 124 -0.28 -2.56 -15.06
CA ARG A 124 0.06 -1.91 -13.78
C ARG A 124 -0.03 -2.81 -12.54
N ASP A 125 -1.00 -3.72 -12.44
CA ASP A 125 -1.16 -4.60 -11.27
C ASP A 125 -0.70 -6.05 -11.53
N ILE A 126 0.61 -6.25 -11.71
CA ILE A 126 1.20 -7.59 -11.88
C ILE A 126 1.75 -8.09 -10.55
N LYS A 127 1.09 -9.13 -10.02
CA LYS A 127 1.38 -9.79 -8.73
C LYS A 127 0.87 -11.24 -8.75
N PRO A 128 1.39 -12.16 -7.90
CA PRO A 128 0.98 -13.57 -7.88
C PRO A 128 -0.53 -13.83 -7.68
N GLU A 129 -1.23 -12.92 -6.99
CA GLU A 129 -2.68 -12.95 -6.77
C GLU A 129 -3.48 -12.80 -8.07
N ASN A 130 -2.99 -11.96 -9.00
CA ASN A 130 -3.67 -11.64 -10.27
C ASN A 130 -3.34 -12.66 -11.39
N ILE A 131 -2.56 -13.70 -11.10
CA ILE A 131 -2.30 -14.80 -12.02
C ILE A 131 -3.06 -16.04 -11.57
N LEU A 132 -4.18 -16.32 -12.24
CA LEU A 132 -5.00 -17.51 -12.04
C LEU A 132 -4.36 -18.73 -12.72
N VAL A 133 -4.62 -19.93 -12.19
CA VAL A 133 -4.07 -21.21 -12.67
C VAL A 133 -5.18 -22.27 -12.67
N SER A 134 -5.37 -22.97 -13.80
CA SER A 134 -6.33 -24.08 -13.90
C SER A 134 -5.72 -25.41 -13.45
N GLN A 135 -6.58 -26.39 -13.16
CA GLN A 135 -6.19 -27.80 -12.93
C GLN A 135 -5.26 -28.40 -14.00
N SER A 136 -5.28 -27.95 -15.26
CA SER A 136 -4.36 -28.45 -16.31
C SER A 136 -3.01 -27.72 -16.38
N GLY A 137 -2.86 -26.64 -15.59
CA GLY A 137 -1.69 -25.76 -15.58
C GLY A 137 -1.73 -24.65 -16.64
N ILE A 138 -2.91 -24.28 -17.12
CA ILE A 138 -3.11 -23.08 -17.96
C ILE A 138 -3.15 -21.86 -17.03
N THR A 139 -2.36 -20.82 -17.31
CA THR A 139 -2.37 -19.58 -16.52
C THR A 139 -3.16 -18.47 -17.23
N LYS A 140 -3.84 -17.64 -16.43
CA LYS A 140 -4.72 -16.55 -16.90
C LYS A 140 -4.54 -15.30 -16.03
N LEU A 141 -4.17 -14.20 -16.66
CA LEU A 141 -4.09 -12.88 -16.02
C LEU A 141 -5.48 -12.28 -15.79
N CYS A 142 -5.67 -11.61 -14.65
CA CYS A 142 -6.92 -10.95 -14.26
C CYS A 142 -6.72 -9.60 -13.54
N ASP A 143 -7.83 -9.00 -13.11
CA ASP A 143 -7.99 -7.64 -12.54
C ASP A 143 -7.45 -6.47 -13.38
N PHE A 144 -8.13 -6.24 -14.51
CA PHE A 144 -7.84 -5.12 -15.41
C PHE A 144 -8.41 -3.76 -14.93
N GLY A 145 -8.80 -3.63 -13.65
CA GLY A 145 -9.37 -2.38 -13.11
C GLY A 145 -8.43 -1.17 -13.20
N PHE A 146 -7.12 -1.41 -13.17
CA PHE A 146 -6.07 -0.40 -13.30
C PHE A 146 -5.48 -0.26 -14.71
N ALA A 147 -5.82 -1.17 -15.63
CA ALA A 147 -5.24 -1.20 -16.97
C ALA A 147 -5.59 0.08 -17.76
N ARG A 148 -4.60 0.64 -18.47
CA ARG A 148 -4.78 1.82 -19.35
C ARG A 148 -4.15 1.50 -20.71
N SER A 149 -4.82 1.93 -21.78
CA SER A 149 -4.12 2.17 -23.04
C SER A 149 -3.08 3.27 -22.83
N LEU A 150 -1.94 3.17 -23.51
CA LEU A 150 -1.00 4.29 -23.61
C LEU A 150 -1.72 5.52 -24.14
N ALA A 151 -1.60 6.62 -23.40
CA ALA A 151 -2.20 7.89 -23.77
C ALA A 151 -1.25 8.70 -24.67
N ALA A 152 -1.72 9.87 -25.14
CA ALA A 152 -0.84 10.83 -25.81
C ALA A 152 0.22 11.38 -24.84
N PRO A 153 1.41 11.81 -25.32
CA PRO A 153 2.42 12.44 -24.48
C PRO A 153 1.85 13.65 -23.72
N GLY A 154 1.97 13.65 -22.39
CA GLY A 154 1.46 14.70 -21.49
C GLY A 154 0.19 14.35 -20.70
N ASP A 155 -0.47 13.22 -20.99
CA ASP A 155 -1.73 12.84 -20.35
C ASP A 155 -1.49 12.24 -18.94
N VAL A 156 -1.74 13.01 -17.88
CA VAL A 156 -1.48 12.61 -16.49
C VAL A 156 -2.12 11.26 -16.14
N TYR A 157 -1.41 10.43 -15.37
CA TYR A 157 -1.88 9.15 -14.86
C TYR A 157 -2.25 9.29 -13.37
N THR A 158 -3.36 8.69 -12.95
CA THR A 158 -3.79 8.75 -11.55
C THR A 158 -2.87 7.94 -10.64
N ASP A 159 -2.65 8.48 -9.44
CA ASP A 159 -1.88 7.87 -8.36
C ASP A 159 -2.37 6.44 -8.04
N TYR A 160 -1.47 5.60 -7.54
CA TYR A 160 -1.62 4.15 -7.60
C TYR A 160 -1.84 3.52 -6.22
N VAL A 161 -2.94 2.79 -6.08
CA VAL A 161 -3.37 2.16 -4.81
C VAL A 161 -3.59 0.65 -5.01
N ALA A 162 -2.47 -0.07 -5.14
CA ALA A 162 -2.40 -1.53 -5.08
C ALA A 162 -1.08 -1.98 -4.41
N THR A 163 -0.90 -3.31 -4.30
CA THR A 163 0.22 -3.97 -3.60
C THR A 163 1.57 -3.36 -3.99
N ARG A 164 2.34 -2.93 -2.98
CA ARG A 164 3.51 -2.05 -3.18
C ARG A 164 4.71 -2.74 -3.81
N TRP A 165 4.91 -4.01 -3.48
CA TRP A 165 6.17 -4.76 -3.66
C TRP A 165 6.61 -4.99 -5.11
N TYR A 166 5.73 -4.75 -6.07
CA TYR A 166 5.96 -4.95 -7.51
C TYR A 166 6.08 -3.62 -8.29
N ARG A 167 5.98 -2.46 -7.62
CA ARG A 167 6.08 -1.15 -8.27
C ARG A 167 7.51 -0.88 -8.76
N ALA A 168 7.62 -0.38 -9.99
CA ALA A 168 8.86 0.14 -10.56
C ALA A 168 9.24 1.48 -9.92
N PRO A 169 10.54 1.85 -9.84
CA PRO A 169 10.98 3.07 -9.15
C PRO A 169 10.31 4.34 -9.68
N GLU A 170 10.04 4.44 -10.98
CA GLU A 170 9.33 5.57 -11.58
C GLU A 170 7.86 5.69 -11.10
N LEU A 171 7.20 4.57 -10.74
CA LEU A 171 5.85 4.59 -10.12
C LEU A 171 5.90 4.99 -8.64
N VAL A 172 7.00 4.68 -7.95
CA VAL A 172 7.21 4.99 -6.53
C VAL A 172 7.56 6.48 -6.34
N LEU A 173 8.32 7.03 -7.30
CA LEU A 173 8.68 8.45 -7.38
C LEU A 173 7.60 9.33 -8.03
N LYS A 174 6.47 8.74 -8.44
CA LYS A 174 5.34 9.41 -9.11
C LYS A 174 5.74 10.18 -10.38
N ASP A 175 6.68 9.63 -11.16
CA ASP A 175 7.01 10.13 -12.49
C ASP A 175 5.76 10.13 -13.39
N THR A 176 5.59 11.16 -14.21
CA THR A 176 4.46 11.27 -15.15
C THR A 176 4.71 10.56 -16.48
N THR A 177 5.94 10.10 -16.75
CA THR A 177 6.42 9.63 -18.06
C THR A 177 6.55 8.10 -18.19
N TYR A 178 5.98 7.33 -17.25
CA TYR A 178 6.08 5.86 -17.27
C TYR A 178 5.28 5.19 -18.40
N GLY A 179 5.64 3.93 -18.72
CA GLY A 179 5.02 3.15 -19.80
C GLY A 179 5.05 1.64 -19.56
N LYS A 180 5.04 0.86 -20.64
CA LYS A 180 5.14 -0.63 -20.63
C LYS A 180 6.23 -1.21 -19.70
N PRO A 181 7.41 -0.60 -19.50
CA PRO A 181 8.46 -1.14 -18.62
C PRO A 181 8.07 -1.31 -17.14
N VAL A 182 6.95 -0.75 -16.66
CA VAL A 182 6.49 -0.99 -15.28
C VAL A 182 6.01 -2.44 -15.08
N ASP A 183 5.35 -3.02 -16.10
CA ASP A 183 4.91 -4.41 -16.06
C ASP A 183 6.13 -5.35 -16.11
N ILE A 184 7.17 -4.99 -16.86
CA ILE A 184 8.43 -5.75 -16.97
C ILE A 184 9.16 -5.79 -15.63
N TRP A 185 9.21 -4.66 -14.91
CA TRP A 185 9.78 -4.62 -13.56
C TRP A 185 9.01 -5.53 -12.57
N ALA A 186 7.68 -5.45 -12.61
CA ALA A 186 6.81 -6.28 -11.77
C ALA A 186 6.98 -7.78 -12.07
N LEU A 187 7.09 -8.16 -13.36
CA LEU A 187 7.49 -9.51 -13.76
C LEU A 187 8.86 -9.89 -13.18
N GLY A 188 9.86 -9.01 -13.26
CA GLY A 188 11.19 -9.21 -12.67
C GLY A 188 11.15 -9.58 -11.19
N CYS A 189 10.35 -8.85 -10.40
CA CYS A 189 10.13 -9.14 -8.98
C CYS A 189 9.40 -10.48 -8.77
N MET A 190 8.34 -10.72 -9.54
CA MET A 190 7.51 -11.92 -9.45
C MET A 190 8.26 -13.20 -9.86
N ILE A 191 9.19 -13.14 -10.83
CA ILE A 191 10.03 -14.29 -11.22
C ILE A 191 10.88 -14.77 -10.04
N ILE A 192 11.49 -13.85 -9.28
CA ILE A 192 12.30 -14.17 -8.10
C ILE A 192 11.43 -14.85 -7.04
N GLU A 193 10.24 -14.31 -6.79
CA GLU A 193 9.29 -14.84 -5.82
C GLU A 193 8.80 -16.24 -6.22
N MET A 194 8.36 -16.42 -7.46
CA MET A 194 7.95 -17.72 -8.01
C MET A 194 9.06 -18.77 -7.96
N ALA A 195 10.33 -18.36 -8.07
CA ALA A 195 11.49 -19.24 -8.06
C ALA A 195 12.07 -19.53 -6.66
N THR A 196 11.62 -18.83 -5.60
CA THR A 196 12.20 -18.94 -4.25
C THR A 196 11.20 -19.05 -3.11
N GLY A 197 9.91 -18.80 -3.35
CA GLY A 197 8.87 -18.75 -2.30
C GLY A 197 9.01 -17.53 -1.38
N SER A 198 9.64 -16.46 -1.84
CA SER A 198 9.86 -15.24 -1.03
C SER A 198 9.80 -13.98 -1.89
N PRO A 199 8.99 -12.96 -1.55
CA PRO A 199 8.94 -11.70 -2.28
C PRO A 199 10.31 -11.02 -2.27
N TYR A 200 10.66 -10.36 -3.38
CA TYR A 200 11.99 -9.76 -3.54
C TYR A 200 12.12 -8.37 -2.89
N LEU A 201 11.09 -7.54 -3.06
CA LEU A 201 10.98 -6.18 -2.49
C LEU A 201 9.74 -6.04 -1.60
N PRO A 202 9.57 -6.89 -0.55
CA PRO A 202 8.54 -6.65 0.45
C PRO A 202 8.86 -5.34 1.17
N SER A 203 7.94 -4.38 1.06
CA SER A 203 8.12 -3.02 1.55
C SER A 203 6.80 -2.33 1.86
N ASN A 204 6.79 -1.55 2.94
CA ASN A 204 5.55 -1.09 3.59
C ASN A 204 5.31 0.42 3.46
N SER A 205 6.31 1.19 2.99
CA SER A 205 6.17 2.58 2.54
C SER A 205 6.79 2.81 1.15
N ASP A 206 6.66 4.01 0.59
CA ASP A 206 7.39 4.39 -0.65
C ASP A 206 8.88 4.59 -0.39
N LEU A 207 9.26 5.16 0.76
CA LEU A 207 10.68 5.33 1.14
C LEU A 207 11.37 3.99 1.41
N ASP A 208 10.73 3.07 2.14
CA ASP A 208 11.24 1.71 2.38
C ASP A 208 11.36 0.91 1.08
N LEU A 209 10.42 1.10 0.15
CA LEU A 209 10.51 0.49 -1.18
C LEU A 209 11.69 1.07 -1.99
N LEU A 210 11.89 2.40 -2.00
CA LEU A 210 13.07 3.01 -2.64
C LEU A 210 14.38 2.52 -2.01
N HIS A 211 14.45 2.44 -0.68
CA HIS A 211 15.60 1.91 0.04
C HIS A 211 15.88 0.44 -0.34
N ASN A 212 14.85 -0.40 -0.42
CA ASN A 212 14.98 -1.79 -0.87
C ASN A 212 15.39 -1.89 -2.35
N ILE A 213 14.81 -1.06 -3.23
CA ILE A 213 15.16 -0.97 -4.65
C ILE A 213 16.64 -0.60 -4.80
N VAL A 214 17.09 0.45 -4.12
CA VAL A 214 18.49 0.90 -4.20
C VAL A 214 19.42 -0.15 -3.63
N THR A 215 19.17 -0.67 -2.43
CA THR A 215 20.03 -1.67 -1.76
C THR A 215 20.17 -2.98 -2.54
N LYS A 216 19.13 -3.43 -3.25
CA LYS A 216 19.10 -4.75 -3.93
C LYS A 216 19.27 -4.66 -5.45
N VAL A 217 18.83 -3.59 -6.10
CA VAL A 217 18.79 -3.45 -7.55
C VAL A 217 19.81 -2.43 -8.07
N GLY A 218 19.79 -1.18 -7.59
CA GLY A 218 20.63 -0.13 -8.13
C GLY A 218 20.27 1.26 -7.62
N ASN A 219 21.29 2.10 -7.47
CA ASN A 219 21.13 3.56 -7.34
C ASN A 219 20.15 4.11 -8.39
N LEU A 220 19.41 5.17 -8.04
CA LEU A 220 18.50 5.84 -8.97
C LEU A 220 19.25 6.40 -10.18
N THR A 221 18.59 6.43 -11.34
CA THR A 221 19.12 7.16 -12.51
C THR A 221 19.13 8.66 -12.22
N PRO A 222 19.96 9.49 -12.89
CA PRO A 222 20.02 10.93 -12.61
C PRO A 222 18.67 11.65 -12.70
N HIS A 223 17.79 11.22 -13.61
CA HIS A 223 16.41 11.71 -13.74
C HIS A 223 15.54 11.33 -12.52
N LEU A 224 15.56 10.06 -12.11
CA LEU A 224 14.82 9.59 -10.94
C LEU A 224 15.37 10.19 -9.62
N GLN A 225 16.68 10.46 -9.56
CA GLN A 225 17.33 11.13 -8.43
C GLN A 225 16.92 12.61 -8.33
N ASP A 226 16.77 13.31 -9.46
CA ASP A 226 16.26 14.69 -9.50
C ASP A 226 14.79 14.76 -9.03
N ILE A 227 13.94 13.81 -9.46
CA ILE A 227 12.57 13.67 -8.95
C ILE A 227 12.56 13.38 -7.45
N PHE A 228 13.42 12.48 -6.96
CA PHE A 228 13.53 12.16 -5.54
C PHE A 228 13.89 13.39 -4.70
N ILE A 229 14.96 14.12 -5.07
CA ILE A 229 15.44 15.29 -4.34
C ILE A 229 14.41 16.44 -4.34
N ARG A 230 13.64 16.61 -5.42
CA ARG A 230 12.59 17.64 -5.52
C ARG A 230 11.26 17.23 -4.90
N SER A 231 11.09 15.97 -4.50
CA SER A 231 9.84 15.47 -3.94
C SER A 231 9.68 15.93 -2.49
N PRO A 232 8.62 16.69 -2.13
CA PRO A 232 8.38 17.06 -0.74
C PRO A 232 8.13 15.83 0.16
N PHE A 233 7.64 14.72 -0.41
CA PHE A 233 7.45 13.46 0.30
C PHE A 233 8.76 12.78 0.74
N PHE A 234 9.91 13.18 0.18
CA PHE A 234 11.23 12.65 0.50
C PHE A 234 12.23 13.73 0.96
N SER A 235 11.73 14.91 1.33
CA SER A 235 12.57 16.00 1.85
C SER A 235 13.38 15.54 3.08
N GLY A 236 14.66 15.92 3.14
CA GLY A 236 15.59 15.50 4.19
C GLY A 236 16.04 14.04 4.15
N MET A 237 15.47 13.19 3.28
CA MET A 237 15.81 11.77 3.20
C MET A 237 17.01 11.52 2.28
N VAL A 238 17.90 10.62 2.69
CA VAL A 238 19.07 10.21 1.90
C VAL A 238 18.99 8.72 1.61
N LEU A 239 19.06 8.34 0.33
CA LEU A 239 19.17 6.95 -0.09
C LEU A 239 20.66 6.51 -0.07
N PRO A 240 20.97 5.25 0.26
CA PRO A 240 22.35 4.78 0.31
C PRO A 240 22.97 4.65 -1.09
N ASP A 241 24.25 5.00 -1.25
CA ASP A 241 25.01 4.66 -2.45
C ASP A 241 25.56 3.23 -2.31
N VAL A 242 25.19 2.33 -3.23
CA VAL A 242 25.48 0.89 -3.12
C VAL A 242 26.17 0.35 -4.38
N GLN A 243 27.30 -0.35 -4.18
CA GLN A 243 28.02 -1.01 -5.26
C GLN A 243 27.44 -2.41 -5.53
N HIS A 244 26.83 -2.60 -6.70
CA HIS A 244 26.21 -3.87 -7.09
C HIS A 244 27.10 -4.73 -8.00
N PRO A 245 27.02 -6.07 -7.93
CA PRO A 245 27.67 -6.94 -8.90
C PRO A 245 27.10 -6.74 -10.31
N LYS A 246 27.93 -6.30 -11.27
CA LYS A 246 27.58 -6.18 -12.69
C LYS A 246 27.19 -7.51 -13.37
N SER A 247 27.47 -8.65 -12.73
CA SER A 247 27.08 -9.97 -13.24
C SER A 247 25.77 -10.42 -12.62
N ALA A 248 24.75 -10.61 -13.44
CA ALA A 248 23.43 -11.14 -13.07
C ALA A 248 23.50 -12.34 -12.12
N ARG A 249 24.37 -13.32 -12.42
CA ARG A 249 24.55 -14.56 -11.64
C ARG A 249 25.21 -14.34 -10.28
N LYS A 250 26.00 -13.26 -10.11
CA LYS A 250 26.52 -12.83 -8.80
C LYS A 250 25.49 -12.02 -8.01
N LYS A 251 24.63 -11.27 -8.69
CA LYS A 251 23.54 -10.46 -8.09
C LYS A 251 22.37 -11.33 -7.61
N TYR A 252 22.06 -12.42 -8.31
CA TYR A 252 20.96 -13.35 -7.99
C TYR A 252 21.46 -14.80 -7.76
N PRO A 253 22.32 -15.06 -6.76
CA PRO A 253 23.01 -16.34 -6.59
C PRO A 253 22.10 -17.52 -6.23
N LYS A 254 20.85 -17.28 -5.84
CA LYS A 254 19.83 -18.30 -5.58
C LYS A 254 19.14 -18.83 -6.85
N LEU A 255 19.30 -18.15 -7.99
CA LEU A 255 18.61 -18.50 -9.24
C LEU A 255 19.51 -19.28 -10.19
N SER A 256 18.92 -20.16 -11.01
CA SER A 256 19.64 -20.79 -12.12
C SER A 256 20.16 -19.72 -13.10
N GLY A 257 21.33 -19.93 -13.72
CA GLY A 257 22.02 -18.90 -14.52
C GLY A 257 21.12 -18.13 -15.49
N LEU A 258 20.44 -18.82 -16.41
CA LEU A 258 19.55 -18.18 -17.39
C LEU A 258 18.32 -17.49 -16.78
N LEU A 259 17.92 -17.85 -15.57
CA LEU A 259 16.85 -17.18 -14.84
C LEU A 259 17.37 -15.92 -14.13
N ALA A 260 18.59 -15.96 -13.57
CA ALA A 260 19.29 -14.77 -13.08
C ALA A 260 19.52 -13.75 -14.20
N ASP A 261 19.94 -14.23 -15.37
CA ASP A 261 20.18 -13.40 -16.56
C ASP A 261 18.88 -12.73 -17.05
N MET A 262 17.75 -13.47 -17.09
CA MET A 262 16.41 -12.94 -17.38
C MET A 262 15.93 -11.90 -16.35
N VAL A 263 16.04 -12.22 -15.05
CA VAL A 263 15.66 -11.32 -13.95
C VAL A 263 16.49 -10.03 -13.99
N HIS A 264 17.77 -10.12 -14.36
CA HIS A 264 18.61 -8.94 -14.55
C HIS A 264 18.13 -8.07 -15.71
N ALA A 265 17.71 -8.66 -16.83
CA ALA A 265 17.16 -7.92 -17.96
C ALA A 265 15.80 -7.24 -17.64
N CYS A 266 15.03 -7.77 -16.68
CA CYS A 266 13.80 -7.14 -16.19
C CYS A 266 14.06 -6.01 -15.19
N LEU A 267 15.01 -6.20 -14.26
CA LEU A 267 15.27 -5.31 -13.13
C LEU A 267 16.46 -4.38 -13.42
N GLN A 268 16.28 -3.52 -14.43
CA GLN A 268 17.14 -2.37 -14.71
C GLN A 268 16.49 -1.09 -14.16
N MET A 269 17.33 -0.18 -13.64
CA MET A 269 16.85 1.04 -13.00
C MET A 269 16.24 2.01 -14.02
N ASP A 270 16.90 2.21 -15.16
CA ASP A 270 16.32 2.95 -16.27
C ASP A 270 15.17 2.13 -16.92
N PRO A 271 13.96 2.70 -17.09
CA PRO A 271 12.87 2.04 -17.80
C PRO A 271 13.21 1.66 -19.25
N ALA A 272 14.12 2.36 -19.92
CA ALA A 272 14.51 2.10 -21.31
C ALA A 272 15.47 0.90 -21.47
N ASP A 273 16.23 0.56 -20.43
CA ASP A 273 17.15 -0.59 -20.41
C ASP A 273 16.44 -1.93 -20.15
N ARG A 274 15.14 -1.91 -19.80
CA ARG A 274 14.36 -3.12 -19.48
C ARG A 274 13.95 -3.87 -20.76
N ILE A 275 14.14 -5.18 -20.75
CA ILE A 275 13.80 -6.08 -21.87
C ILE A 275 12.30 -6.02 -22.26
N SER A 276 12.01 -6.12 -23.57
CA SER A 276 10.61 -6.14 -24.04
C SER A 276 9.91 -7.48 -23.73
N SER A 277 8.58 -7.44 -23.65
CA SER A 277 7.73 -8.63 -23.56
C SER A 277 7.99 -9.64 -24.69
N ALA A 278 8.19 -9.14 -25.91
CA ALA A 278 8.44 -9.95 -27.10
C ALA A 278 9.81 -10.62 -27.06
N ASP A 279 10.79 -10.01 -26.40
CA ASP A 279 12.16 -10.55 -26.29
C ASP A 279 12.32 -11.48 -25.08
N LEU A 280 11.55 -11.26 -24.00
CA LEU A 280 11.38 -12.24 -22.92
C LEU A 280 10.91 -13.60 -23.46
N LEU A 281 9.96 -13.61 -24.41
CA LEU A 281 9.48 -14.84 -25.05
C LEU A 281 10.54 -15.56 -25.91
N LYS A 282 11.59 -14.85 -26.35
CA LYS A 282 12.71 -15.38 -27.16
C LYS A 282 13.93 -15.80 -26.32
N HIS A 283 13.96 -15.38 -25.05
CA HIS A 283 15.11 -15.54 -24.15
C HIS A 283 15.59 -17.00 -24.05
N GLU A 284 16.91 -17.23 -23.96
CA GLU A 284 17.53 -18.58 -23.95
C GLU A 284 16.91 -19.54 -22.92
N TYR A 285 16.38 -19.00 -21.82
CA TYR A 285 15.65 -19.77 -20.80
C TYR A 285 14.51 -20.62 -21.39
N PHE A 286 13.85 -20.18 -22.47
CA PHE A 286 12.80 -20.91 -23.18
C PHE A 286 13.26 -21.63 -24.44
N THR A 287 14.26 -21.11 -25.15
CA THR A 287 14.64 -21.60 -26.49
C THR A 287 15.75 -22.65 -26.48
N ARG A 288 16.68 -22.62 -25.50
CA ARG A 288 17.92 -23.45 -25.48
C ARG A 288 17.68 -24.97 -25.54
N ASP A 289 16.58 -25.46 -24.99
CA ASP A 289 16.22 -26.89 -24.91
C ASP A 289 15.08 -27.27 -25.87
N GLY A 290 14.73 -26.40 -26.82
CA GLY A 290 13.60 -26.58 -27.73
C GLY A 290 12.28 -26.75 -26.98
N PHE A 291 12.07 -25.98 -25.89
CA PHE A 291 10.88 -26.09 -25.05
C PHE A 291 9.66 -25.45 -25.69
N VAL A 292 9.79 -24.33 -26.41
CA VAL A 292 8.67 -23.62 -27.03
C VAL A 292 7.96 -24.51 -28.05
N GLU A 293 8.74 -25.19 -28.88
CA GLU A 293 8.33 -26.11 -29.94
C GLU A 293 7.59 -27.33 -29.41
N LYS A 294 7.88 -27.74 -28.16
CA LYS A 294 7.22 -28.85 -27.46
C LYS A 294 6.00 -28.38 -26.65
N PHE A 295 6.09 -27.20 -26.05
CA PHE A 295 5.10 -26.69 -25.10
C PHE A 295 3.92 -25.99 -25.79
N ILE A 296 4.12 -25.31 -26.93
CA ILE A 296 2.98 -24.74 -27.69
C ILE A 296 1.99 -25.83 -28.14
N PRO A 297 2.42 -26.98 -28.71
CA PRO A 297 1.50 -28.09 -28.99
C PRO A 297 0.83 -28.68 -27.73
N GLU A 298 1.57 -28.83 -26.61
CA GLU A 298 1.00 -29.29 -25.33
C GLU A 298 -0.11 -28.34 -24.83
N LEU A 299 0.16 -27.04 -24.85
CA LEU A 299 -0.74 -25.99 -24.38
C LEU A 299 -1.98 -25.91 -25.26
N ASN A 300 -1.83 -25.95 -26.59
CA ASN A 300 -2.95 -25.99 -27.53
C ASN A 300 -3.83 -27.23 -27.33
N ALA A 301 -3.24 -28.39 -27.04
CA ALA A 301 -3.99 -29.61 -26.74
C ALA A 301 -4.80 -29.49 -25.43
N LYS A 302 -4.20 -28.89 -24.37
CA LYS A 302 -4.88 -28.62 -23.10
C LYS A 302 -6.02 -27.61 -23.25
N LEU A 303 -5.81 -26.51 -23.97
CA LEU A 303 -6.83 -25.51 -24.26
C LEU A 303 -8.03 -26.14 -25.01
N LEU A 304 -7.75 -27.00 -26.00
CA LEU A 304 -8.79 -27.73 -26.71
C LEU A 304 -9.51 -28.76 -25.81
N GLN A 305 -8.84 -29.34 -24.81
CA GLN A 305 -9.43 -30.25 -23.84
C GLN A 305 -10.35 -29.52 -22.84
N GLU A 306 -9.91 -28.40 -22.26
CA GLU A 306 -10.75 -27.58 -21.38
C GLU A 306 -11.97 -27.00 -22.12
N ALA A 307 -11.77 -26.51 -23.36
CA ALA A 307 -12.87 -26.06 -24.22
C ALA A 307 -13.88 -27.18 -24.52
N LYS A 308 -13.42 -28.43 -24.76
CA LYS A 308 -14.29 -29.59 -24.93
C LYS A 308 -15.04 -29.95 -23.65
N LEU A 309 -14.42 -29.88 -22.48
CA LEU A 309 -15.10 -30.14 -21.20
C LEU A 309 -16.19 -29.09 -20.93
N SER A 310 -15.91 -27.80 -21.18
CA SER A 310 -16.91 -26.73 -21.13
C SER A 310 -18.06 -26.93 -22.11
N PHE A 311 -17.78 -27.43 -23.32
CA PHE A 311 -18.80 -27.69 -24.34
C PHE A 311 -19.63 -28.95 -24.07
N LEU A 312 -19.03 -30.01 -23.50
CA LEU A 312 -19.71 -31.26 -23.16
C LEU A 312 -20.72 -31.10 -22.00
N SER A 313 -20.55 -30.10 -21.12
CA SER A 313 -21.61 -29.73 -20.17
C SER A 313 -22.89 -29.37 -20.91
N LYS A 314 -22.82 -28.44 -21.88
CA LYS A 314 -23.97 -27.98 -22.67
C LYS A 314 -24.72 -29.11 -23.38
N PHE A 315 -24.01 -30.12 -23.87
CA PHE A 315 -24.65 -31.30 -24.48
C PHE A 315 -25.32 -32.22 -23.45
N ARG A 316 -24.71 -32.40 -22.27
CA ARG A 316 -25.31 -33.18 -21.17
C ARG A 316 -26.56 -32.49 -20.60
N ASP A 317 -26.58 -31.16 -20.58
CA ASP A 317 -27.70 -30.37 -20.07
C ASP A 317 -28.87 -30.32 -21.09
N ASN A 318 -28.60 -30.25 -22.40
CA ASN A 318 -29.63 -30.42 -23.43
C ASN A 318 -30.33 -31.79 -23.35
N ASN A 319 -29.57 -32.87 -23.11
CA ASN A 319 -30.18 -34.20 -22.96
C ASN A 319 -31.06 -34.30 -21.71
N LYS A 320 -30.66 -33.70 -20.58
CA LYS A 320 -31.51 -33.62 -19.38
C LYS A 320 -32.78 -32.81 -19.58
N ALA A 321 -32.69 -31.69 -20.31
CA ALA A 321 -33.87 -30.91 -20.69
C ALA A 321 -34.82 -31.69 -21.61
N SER A 322 -34.30 -32.68 -22.36
CA SER A 322 -35.11 -33.60 -23.17
C SER A 322 -35.76 -34.69 -22.31
N GLU A 323 -35.00 -35.32 -21.40
CA GLU A 323 -35.49 -36.38 -20.49
C GLU A 323 -36.57 -35.88 -19.51
N GLN A 324 -36.58 -34.59 -19.16
CA GLN A 324 -37.63 -34.00 -18.30
C GLN A 324 -38.94 -33.66 -19.03
N ILE A 325 -39.04 -33.82 -20.36
CA ILE A 325 -40.27 -33.52 -21.12
C ILE A 325 -41.16 -34.77 -21.33
N GLU A 326 -40.64 -36.00 -21.20
CA GLU A 326 -41.45 -37.23 -21.28
C GLU A 326 -42.15 -37.63 -19.96
N GLY A 327 -41.88 -36.94 -18.85
CA GLY A 327 -42.49 -37.25 -17.55
C GLY A 327 -43.97 -36.86 -17.42
N GLU A 328 -44.40 -35.76 -18.05
CA GLU A 328 -45.71 -35.13 -17.78
C GLU A 328 -46.68 -35.22 -18.98
N LYS A 329 -46.93 -36.44 -19.49
CA LYS A 329 -47.98 -36.66 -20.51
C LYS A 329 -48.63 -38.05 -20.53
N LYS A 330 -48.99 -38.58 -19.34
CA LYS A 330 -49.77 -39.83 -19.20
C LYS A 330 -51.00 -39.71 -18.28
N MET A 331 -51.98 -38.86 -18.66
CA MET A 331 -53.40 -39.09 -18.33
C MET A 331 -54.34 -38.17 -19.14
N ALA A 332 -54.75 -38.63 -20.35
CA ALA A 332 -56.00 -38.21 -21.01
C ALA A 332 -56.28 -39.07 -22.27
N ASN A 333 -57.55 -39.48 -22.41
CA ASN A 333 -58.28 -39.84 -23.64
C ASN A 333 -57.67 -40.85 -24.64
N ILE A 334 -58.17 -42.07 -24.49
CA ILE A 334 -58.35 -43.09 -25.54
C ILE A 334 -59.21 -42.53 -26.70
N ASN A 335 -58.78 -42.66 -27.97
CA ASN A 335 -59.57 -43.34 -29.03
C ASN A 335 -58.95 -43.35 -30.47
N VAL A 336 -59.14 -44.50 -31.14
CA VAL A 336 -59.49 -44.69 -32.58
C VAL A 336 -58.43 -44.59 -33.72
N LEU A 337 -58.40 -45.66 -34.54
CA LEU A 337 -57.79 -45.91 -35.89
C LEU A 337 -56.29 -45.54 -36.12
N GLN A 338 -55.39 -46.50 -36.40
CA GLN A 338 -55.19 -47.28 -37.66
C GLN A 338 -54.75 -46.45 -38.89
N ASN A 339 -53.46 -46.49 -39.26
CA ASN A 339 -52.96 -47.35 -40.35
C ASN A 339 -51.44 -47.22 -40.56
N GLY A 340 -50.84 -48.26 -41.15
CA GLY A 340 -49.42 -48.31 -41.55
C GLY A 340 -49.24 -48.16 -43.07
N PRO A 341 -48.19 -48.78 -43.66
CA PRO A 341 -46.98 -48.01 -43.96
C PRO A 341 -46.50 -48.13 -45.40
N VAL A 342 -45.79 -47.11 -45.93
CA VAL A 342 -45.16 -47.15 -47.27
C VAL A 342 -43.76 -46.54 -47.25
N VAL A 343 -42.85 -47.16 -48.01
CA VAL A 343 -41.43 -46.81 -48.18
C VAL A 343 -41.24 -45.83 -49.36
N GLY A 344 -40.31 -44.89 -49.26
CA GLY A 344 -39.92 -43.99 -50.35
C GLY A 344 -38.41 -43.64 -50.27
N LYS A 345 -37.77 -43.47 -51.43
CA LYS A 345 -36.30 -43.45 -51.58
C LYS A 345 -35.80 -42.20 -52.32
N ASP A 346 -34.53 -41.86 -52.09
CA ASP A 346 -33.57 -41.17 -52.96
C ASP A 346 -33.98 -39.86 -53.68
N THR A 347 -33.26 -38.75 -53.44
CA THR A 347 -32.31 -38.14 -54.40
C THR A 347 -31.72 -36.81 -53.92
N GLU A 348 -30.55 -36.44 -54.47
CA GLU A 348 -29.84 -35.19 -54.16
C GLU A 348 -30.43 -33.94 -54.82
N LYS A 349 -30.17 -32.76 -54.25
CA LYS A 349 -29.75 -31.56 -55.02
C LYS A 349 -29.16 -30.44 -54.16
N ILE A 350 -27.94 -30.03 -54.52
CA ILE A 350 -27.25 -28.85 -53.97
C ILE A 350 -27.65 -27.61 -54.79
N LYS A 351 -28.02 -26.49 -54.13
CA LYS A 351 -27.63 -25.11 -54.56
C LYS A 351 -28.04 -23.96 -53.62
N LYS A 352 -27.01 -23.17 -53.27
CA LYS A 352 -26.96 -21.71 -53.00
C LYS A 352 -27.87 -21.08 -51.93
N ALA A 353 -27.25 -20.21 -51.13
CA ALA A 353 -27.90 -19.29 -50.21
C ALA A 353 -28.23 -17.92 -50.87
N LYS A 354 -29.20 -17.20 -50.31
CA LYS A 354 -29.18 -15.72 -50.23
C LYS A 354 -30.22 -15.15 -49.24
N GLU A 355 -29.89 -13.96 -48.73
CA GLU A 355 -30.77 -12.90 -48.20
C GLU A 355 -31.68 -13.15 -46.98
N ILE A 356 -31.30 -12.53 -45.86
CA ILE A 356 -32.17 -12.23 -44.71
C ILE A 356 -33.07 -11.05 -45.09
N LYS A 357 -34.40 -11.24 -45.05
CA LYS A 357 -35.38 -10.15 -45.18
C LYS A 357 -35.88 -9.69 -43.82
N VAL A 358 -35.63 -8.43 -43.47
CA VAL A 358 -36.29 -7.75 -42.36
C VAL A 358 -37.74 -7.40 -42.75
N LYS A 359 -38.70 -7.64 -41.85
CA LYS A 359 -40.04 -7.06 -41.89
C LYS A 359 -40.30 -6.33 -40.57
N GLY A 360 -40.69 -5.06 -40.65
CA GLY A 360 -40.96 -4.22 -39.48
C GLY A 360 -42.42 -4.29 -38.99
N ILE A 361 -42.69 -3.59 -37.89
CA ILE A 361 -44.03 -3.40 -37.31
C ILE A 361 -44.45 -1.93 -37.52
N LYS A 362 -45.74 -1.69 -37.81
CA LYS A 362 -46.28 -0.36 -38.13
C LYS A 362 -46.49 0.52 -36.89
N MET A 363 -46.27 1.82 -37.03
CA MET A 363 -47.01 2.84 -36.28
C MET A 363 -48.35 3.16 -36.96
N LYS A 364 -49.31 3.69 -36.19
CA LYS A 364 -50.39 4.56 -36.70
C LYS A 364 -49.90 6.01 -36.63
N GLY A 365 -50.41 6.89 -37.49
CA GLY A 365 -50.12 8.33 -37.45
C GLY A 365 -51.21 9.14 -38.13
N LEU A 366 -51.03 10.46 -38.26
CA LEU A 366 -51.89 11.33 -39.07
C LEU A 366 -51.10 12.56 -39.59
N LYS A 367 -51.37 12.91 -40.86
CA LYS A 367 -51.44 14.23 -41.55
C LYS A 367 -50.88 15.53 -40.90
N SER A 368 -50.42 16.54 -41.65
CA SER A 368 -50.14 16.68 -43.11
C SER A 368 -49.40 18.01 -43.43
N GLU A 369 -48.75 18.08 -44.61
CA GLU A 369 -48.42 19.31 -45.40
C GLU A 369 -47.38 20.31 -44.79
N LEU A 370 -46.58 21.08 -45.56
CA LEU A 370 -46.35 21.21 -47.02
C LEU A 370 -44.88 21.64 -47.32
N SER A 371 -44.38 21.38 -48.55
CA SER A 371 -43.26 22.06 -49.28
C SER A 371 -41.89 22.28 -48.58
N GLU A 372 -40.72 21.76 -49.01
CA GLU A 372 -40.00 21.97 -50.31
C GLU A 372 -39.75 23.46 -50.67
N ILE A 373 -38.62 23.95 -51.23
CA ILE A 373 -37.34 23.40 -51.73
C ILE A 373 -36.36 24.61 -51.95
N LYS A 374 -35.03 24.56 -51.74
CA LYS A 374 -33.89 24.36 -52.71
C LYS A 374 -32.57 24.69 -51.94
N LYS A 375 -31.46 23.92 -52.08
CA LYS A 375 -30.25 24.13 -52.92
C LYS A 375 -29.47 25.46 -52.69
N THR A 376 -28.13 25.53 -52.82
CA THR A 376 -27.15 24.63 -53.49
C THR A 376 -25.77 24.64 -52.79
N GLU A 377 -24.84 23.78 -53.22
CA GLU A 377 -23.38 23.86 -53.02
C GLU A 377 -22.77 25.20 -53.59
N GLN A 378 -21.47 25.56 -53.49
CA GLN A 378 -20.26 24.72 -53.63
C GLN A 378 -18.94 25.44 -53.23
N GLU A 379 -17.94 24.63 -52.84
CA GLU A 379 -16.48 24.76 -53.04
C GLU A 379 -15.53 25.78 -52.34
N ASP A 380 -14.46 25.17 -51.79
CA ASP A 380 -13.02 25.50 -51.92
C ASP A 380 -12.23 26.51 -51.03
N LYS A 381 -11.32 25.89 -50.26
CA LYS A 381 -9.86 26.12 -50.15
C LYS A 381 -9.24 27.31 -49.36
N THR A 382 -8.31 26.88 -48.50
CA THR A 382 -7.03 27.51 -48.12
C THR A 382 -7.04 28.83 -47.32
N GLY A 383 -6.15 28.89 -46.32
CA GLY A 383 -5.83 30.10 -45.55
C GLY A 383 -5.13 29.73 -44.24
N GLN A 384 -4.03 30.40 -43.92
CA GLN A 384 -3.26 30.19 -42.69
C GLN A 384 -3.11 31.51 -41.93
N TRP A 385 -3.13 31.41 -40.59
CA TRP A 385 -2.66 32.41 -39.63
C TRP A 385 -3.46 33.72 -39.52
N GLY A 386 -3.35 34.34 -38.34
CA GLY A 386 -4.06 35.57 -37.96
C GLY A 386 -4.41 35.52 -36.47
N ALA A 387 -4.10 36.58 -35.72
CA ALA A 387 -4.29 36.64 -34.28
C ALA A 387 -4.93 37.97 -33.85
N LEU A 388 -5.35 38.01 -32.57
CA LEU A 388 -5.67 39.20 -31.77
C LEU A 388 -6.99 39.96 -32.04
N SER A 389 -7.75 40.07 -30.95
CA SER A 389 -8.28 41.32 -30.39
C SER A 389 -9.58 41.98 -30.91
N GLN A 390 -10.59 41.92 -30.03
CA GLN A 390 -11.49 43.01 -29.63
C GLN A 390 -12.73 43.43 -30.47
N ASN A 391 -13.81 43.64 -29.68
CA ASN A 391 -14.84 44.69 -29.76
C ASN A 391 -15.98 44.65 -30.80
N ALA A 392 -17.10 44.10 -30.31
CA ALA A 392 -18.34 44.84 -30.01
C ALA A 392 -19.44 45.02 -31.08
N LEU A 393 -20.63 45.39 -30.57
CA LEU A 393 -21.92 45.63 -31.23
C LEU A 393 -22.64 44.33 -31.72
N ASN A 394 -23.97 44.18 -31.62
CA ASN A 394 -25.04 45.16 -31.36
C ASN A 394 -26.17 44.64 -30.44
N VAL A 395 -27.00 45.55 -29.94
CA VAL A 395 -28.30 45.30 -29.24
C VAL A 395 -29.45 45.76 -30.17
N PRO A 396 -30.70 45.25 -30.08
CA PRO A 396 -31.77 45.89 -29.26
C PRO A 396 -32.71 44.84 -28.58
N HIS A 397 -33.65 45.12 -27.66
CA HIS A 397 -34.65 46.20 -27.55
C HIS A 397 -35.09 46.49 -26.09
N GLU A 398 -35.94 47.51 -25.90
CA GLU A 398 -36.34 48.07 -24.60
C GLU A 398 -37.49 47.33 -23.86
N ASN A 399 -37.64 47.63 -22.55
CA ASN A 399 -38.80 48.42 -22.09
C ASN A 399 -38.58 49.10 -20.71
N LYS A 400 -39.31 50.19 -20.45
CA LYS A 400 -39.28 51.12 -19.28
C LYS A 400 -40.70 51.71 -19.07
N PRO A 401 -41.01 52.76 -18.25
CA PRO A 401 -40.22 53.64 -17.35
C PRO A 401 -40.17 53.09 -15.89
N ALA A 402 -40.24 53.78 -14.73
CA ALA A 402 -40.39 55.18 -14.24
C ALA A 402 -39.98 55.24 -12.73
N SER A 403 -39.92 56.38 -12.02
CA SER A 403 -39.39 57.74 -12.27
C SER A 403 -39.49 58.61 -10.97
N ARG A 404 -38.74 59.72 -10.89
CA ARG A 404 -38.70 60.73 -9.79
C ARG A 404 -38.11 60.27 -8.43
N ASP A 405 -37.53 61.08 -7.53
CA ASP A 405 -36.78 62.37 -7.48
C ASP A 405 -36.21 62.48 -6.02
N GLY A 406 -35.22 63.29 -5.57
CA GLY A 406 -34.27 64.27 -6.16
C GLY A 406 -33.63 65.16 -5.06
N THR A 407 -32.47 65.83 -5.32
CA THR A 407 -31.79 66.89 -4.48
C THR A 407 -31.21 66.50 -3.08
N ALA A 408 -30.18 67.13 -2.46
CA ALA A 408 -29.13 68.11 -2.85
C ALA A 408 -27.92 68.16 -1.82
N LEU A 409 -26.92 69.03 -2.08
CA LEU A 409 -25.65 69.36 -1.36
C LEU A 409 -25.86 70.36 -0.17
N PRO A 410 -24.84 70.94 0.58
CA PRO A 410 -23.37 71.01 0.40
C PRO A 410 -22.44 70.94 1.67
N SER A 411 -21.11 71.16 1.47
CA SER A 411 -20.05 71.44 2.49
C SER A 411 -19.89 72.95 2.78
N PRO A 412 -19.14 73.41 3.84
CA PRO A 412 -17.69 73.76 3.69
C PRO A 412 -16.83 73.78 5.01
N GLY A 413 -15.52 74.12 4.91
CA GLY A 413 -14.61 74.47 6.04
C GLY A 413 -13.11 74.50 5.66
N THR A 414 -12.27 75.39 6.25
CA THR A 414 -10.86 75.65 5.83
C THR A 414 -9.86 75.91 6.99
N ASP A 415 -8.58 76.16 6.64
CA ASP A 415 -7.46 76.80 7.39
C ASP A 415 -6.41 75.86 8.07
N ALA A 416 -5.14 76.25 8.37
CA ALA A 416 -4.12 77.10 7.69
C ALA A 416 -2.73 77.00 8.41
N GLY A 417 -1.59 77.24 7.71
CA GLY A 417 -0.21 77.30 8.26
C GLY A 417 0.64 76.03 8.03
N CYS A 418 1.87 75.98 7.46
CA CYS A 418 3.06 76.88 7.35
C CYS A 418 3.97 76.85 8.61
N ALA A 419 5.31 76.66 8.56
CA ALA A 419 6.28 76.78 7.46
C ALA A 419 7.60 75.96 7.64
N LYS A 420 8.34 75.70 6.52
CA LYS A 420 9.81 75.89 6.27
C LYS A 420 10.88 75.27 7.23
N GLU A 421 12.10 74.86 6.85
CA GLU A 421 12.90 74.67 5.59
C GLU A 421 14.24 73.94 5.98
N ASP A 422 15.18 73.47 5.16
CA ASP A 422 15.41 73.40 3.68
C ASP A 422 16.25 72.12 3.33
N ALA A 423 16.85 72.05 2.13
CA ALA A 423 17.53 70.89 1.51
C ALA A 423 19.08 70.93 1.45
N SER A 424 19.72 69.84 0.96
CA SER A 424 20.78 69.88 -0.10
C SER A 424 21.22 68.46 -0.55
N GLN A 425 22.12 68.38 -1.55
CA GLN A 425 22.31 67.24 -2.47
C GLN A 425 23.53 66.32 -2.17
N ALA A 426 23.64 65.21 -2.90
CA ALA A 426 24.71 64.19 -2.90
C ALA A 426 25.89 64.58 -3.88
N PRO A 427 26.94 63.77 -4.22
CA PRO A 427 27.13 62.32 -4.05
C PRO A 427 28.59 61.91 -3.57
N PRO A 428 29.35 60.89 -4.07
CA PRO A 428 30.15 60.01 -3.18
C PRO A 428 31.68 59.89 -3.53
N VAL A 429 32.37 58.86 -3.00
CA VAL A 429 33.49 58.04 -3.59
C VAL A 429 34.81 57.90 -2.78
N ILE A 430 35.32 56.65 -2.71
CA ILE A 430 36.71 56.16 -2.45
C ILE A 430 37.28 55.97 -1.01
N MET A 431 38.09 54.90 -0.89
CA MET A 431 38.91 54.35 0.24
C MET A 431 40.38 54.85 0.13
N PRO A 432 41.32 54.73 1.13
CA PRO A 432 41.76 53.43 1.68
C PRO A 432 42.60 53.34 3.01
N ARG A 433 42.88 52.08 3.44
CA ARG A 433 44.17 51.53 4.00
C ARG A 433 44.90 52.20 5.21
N ILE A 434 45.22 51.43 6.27
CA ILE A 434 46.46 50.61 6.45
C ILE A 434 46.54 49.90 7.83
N HIS A 435 47.38 48.85 7.91
CA HIS A 435 47.64 47.94 9.05
C HIS A 435 48.92 48.35 9.83
N PRO A 436 49.30 47.78 11.00
CA PRO A 436 49.57 46.34 11.25
C PRO A 436 48.71 45.85 12.44
N ASN A 437 49.07 44.90 13.33
CA ASN A 437 50.21 43.98 13.44
C ASN A 437 49.77 42.60 13.94
N CYS A 438 50.65 41.60 13.89
CA CYS A 438 50.27 40.18 13.93
C CYS A 438 51.26 39.28 14.70
N GLY A 439 50.75 38.26 15.39
CA GLY A 439 51.52 37.06 15.76
C GLY A 439 51.04 36.33 17.03
N ASN A 440 51.27 35.02 17.19
CA ASN A 440 51.63 34.02 16.16
C ASN A 440 51.55 32.58 16.72
N LEU A 441 51.03 31.61 15.93
CA LEU A 441 51.62 30.28 15.68
C LEU A 441 50.69 29.42 14.80
N THR A 442 51.27 28.59 13.93
CA THR A 442 50.57 27.93 12.80
C THR A 442 51.23 26.59 12.43
N THR A 443 50.60 25.86 11.49
CA THR A 443 51.16 25.12 10.32
C THR A 443 50.80 23.63 10.19
N ASN A 444 50.64 22.99 9.02
CA ASN A 444 50.36 23.45 7.62
C ASN A 444 50.01 22.28 6.65
N PHE A 445 49.12 22.55 5.65
CA PHE A 445 49.16 22.16 4.21
C PHE A 445 49.44 20.70 3.72
N SER A 446 49.26 20.31 2.43
CA SER A 446 48.99 21.09 1.19
C SER A 446 48.18 20.34 0.10
N SER A 447 47.87 21.04 -1.01
CA SER A 447 47.21 20.56 -2.24
C SER A 447 47.86 21.10 -3.53
N HIS A 448 47.78 20.36 -4.64
CA HIS A 448 48.09 20.75 -6.05
C HIS A 448 47.35 19.76 -6.99
N TYR A 449 47.05 19.95 -8.29
CA TYR A 449 47.05 21.04 -9.30
C TYR A 449 46.10 20.55 -10.45
N LEU A 450 45.72 21.23 -11.55
CA LEU A 450 45.99 22.53 -12.21
C LEU A 450 44.73 22.93 -13.06
N CYS A 451 44.78 23.96 -13.91
CA CYS A 451 43.65 24.40 -14.76
C CYS A 451 44.11 25.17 -16.04
N SER A 452 43.40 25.03 -17.19
CA SER A 452 43.26 26.11 -18.21
C SER A 452 42.35 25.81 -19.45
N ASN A 453 41.38 26.70 -19.70
CA ASN A 453 40.95 27.33 -20.99
C ASN A 453 40.44 26.55 -22.25
N SER A 454 39.10 26.56 -22.41
CA SER A 454 38.30 27.09 -23.56
C SER A 454 38.63 26.80 -25.05
N ARG A 455 37.62 26.28 -25.80
CA ARG A 455 37.06 26.85 -27.07
C ARG A 455 35.88 26.05 -27.66
N LEU A 456 35.05 26.71 -28.47
CA LEU A 456 34.03 26.19 -29.43
C LEU A 456 34.50 26.56 -30.87
N PRO A 457 33.87 26.15 -32.01
CA PRO A 457 32.57 25.46 -32.20
C PRO A 457 32.52 24.32 -33.28
N ASP A 458 31.28 23.88 -33.58
CA ASP A 458 30.73 23.56 -34.93
C ASP A 458 30.52 22.08 -35.40
N LYS A 459 29.78 21.95 -36.53
CA LYS A 459 28.85 20.85 -36.88
C LYS A 459 29.31 19.99 -38.08
N ALA A 460 28.99 18.70 -38.08
CA ALA A 460 28.79 17.92 -39.33
C ALA A 460 27.79 16.75 -39.17
N LYS A 461 27.12 16.34 -40.26
CA LYS A 461 25.94 15.45 -40.29
C LYS A 461 26.19 14.12 -41.03
N LYS A 462 25.68 12.99 -40.49
CA LYS A 462 25.16 11.78 -41.20
C LYS A 462 26.19 11.03 -42.12
N ARG A 463 26.05 9.76 -42.54
CA ARG A 463 24.88 8.91 -42.86
C ARG A 463 25.31 7.43 -43.08
N ARG A 464 24.44 6.45 -42.74
CA ARG A 464 24.28 5.06 -43.31
C ARG A 464 25.50 4.12 -43.58
N SER A 465 25.53 2.99 -42.85
CA SER A 465 25.36 1.56 -43.29
C SER A 465 25.47 1.16 -44.79
N PRO A 466 25.75 -0.13 -45.20
CA PRO A 466 25.70 -1.39 -44.41
C PRO A 466 26.74 -2.54 -44.71
N TRP A 467 27.00 -3.44 -43.73
CA TRP A 467 27.23 -4.91 -43.85
C TRP A 467 28.42 -5.42 -44.75
N PRO A 468 28.74 -6.74 -44.87
CA PRO A 468 28.47 -7.93 -44.02
C PRO A 468 29.70 -8.82 -43.65
N SER A 469 29.55 -9.61 -42.56
CA SER A 469 29.88 -11.06 -42.36
C SER A 469 31.22 -11.76 -42.76
N VAL A 470 31.39 -12.97 -42.18
CA VAL A 470 32.38 -14.06 -42.46
C VAL A 470 33.79 -13.83 -41.88
N VAL A 471 34.44 -14.62 -41.00
CA VAL A 471 34.44 -16.03 -40.50
C VAL A 471 35.71 -16.80 -40.93
N GLN A 472 36.28 -17.60 -40.00
CA GLN A 472 37.58 -18.33 -40.05
C GLN A 472 38.84 -17.44 -39.96
N GLY A 473 39.95 -17.84 -39.34
CA GLY A 473 40.24 -19.07 -38.57
C GLY A 473 41.59 -19.02 -37.81
N SER A 474 41.78 -19.94 -36.85
CA SER A 474 43.04 -20.19 -36.09
C SER A 474 44.07 -21.00 -36.95
N PRO A 475 45.35 -21.27 -36.56
CA PRO A 475 45.90 -21.31 -35.18
C PRO A 475 47.40 -20.97 -34.88
N ASN A 476 47.70 -20.84 -33.57
CA ASN A 476 48.88 -21.28 -32.78
C ASN A 476 50.38 -20.93 -33.09
N ASN A 477 51.09 -20.69 -31.96
CA ASN A 477 52.50 -20.99 -31.64
C ASN A 477 53.63 -20.08 -32.23
N ARG A 478 54.41 -19.37 -31.38
CA ARG A 478 55.70 -19.74 -30.69
C ARG A 478 56.93 -19.50 -31.60
N GLN A 479 58.14 -19.14 -31.14
CA GLN A 479 58.78 -19.09 -29.79
C GLN A 479 60.01 -18.13 -29.80
N GLU A 480 60.48 -17.65 -28.62
CA GLU A 480 61.90 -17.38 -28.21
C GLU A 480 62.85 -16.44 -29.03
N GLU A 481 63.91 -15.81 -28.46
CA GLU A 481 64.26 -15.40 -27.07
C GLU A 481 65.43 -14.36 -27.02
N GLY A 482 65.70 -13.77 -25.84
CA GLY A 482 67.01 -13.26 -25.39
C GLY A 482 67.37 -11.77 -25.66
N SER A 483 68.19 -11.08 -24.83
CA SER A 483 68.70 -11.41 -23.47
C SER A 483 69.43 -10.21 -22.79
N ILE A 484 69.13 -9.93 -21.49
CA ILE A 484 70.05 -9.42 -20.42
C ILE A 484 70.65 -7.98 -20.62
N SER A 485 70.71 -7.03 -19.66
CA SER A 485 70.39 -6.87 -18.21
C SER A 485 69.97 -5.39 -17.93
N GLN A 486 69.91 -4.73 -16.75
CA GLN A 486 70.21 -4.93 -15.30
C GLN A 486 69.07 -4.23 -14.49
N ASN A 487 68.67 -4.59 -13.24
CA ASN A 487 69.32 -4.52 -11.90
C ASN A 487 69.54 -3.10 -11.29
N PRO A 488 69.35 -2.88 -9.97
CA PRO A 488 68.71 -3.73 -8.93
C PRO A 488 67.74 -3.01 -7.95
N ILE A 489 66.95 -3.78 -7.18
CA ILE A 489 66.71 -3.68 -5.71
C ILE A 489 65.56 -4.65 -5.29
N GLU A 490 65.69 -5.28 -4.13
CA GLU A 490 64.86 -6.38 -3.62
C GLU A 490 63.94 -5.91 -2.46
N LYS A 491 62.77 -6.50 -2.11
CA LYS A 491 62.19 -7.86 -2.16
C LYS A 491 62.65 -8.79 -1.01
N VAL A 492 61.73 -9.14 -0.10
CA VAL A 492 61.88 -10.28 0.85
C VAL A 492 60.54 -10.98 1.05
N SER A 493 60.56 -12.32 1.07
CA SER A 493 59.50 -13.16 1.62
C SER A 493 60.10 -14.46 2.19
N LEU A 494 59.74 -14.81 3.43
CA LEU A 494 59.87 -16.13 4.09
C LEU A 494 61.20 -16.91 4.01
N TYR A 495 61.69 -17.36 5.17
CA TYR A 495 62.76 -18.35 5.29
C TYR A 495 62.22 -19.75 5.68
N GLU A 496 62.97 -20.78 5.32
CA GLU A 496 62.68 -22.20 5.59
C GLU A 496 63.18 -22.64 6.99
N ARG A 497 62.62 -23.75 7.52
CA ARG A 497 63.33 -25.06 7.53
C ARG A 497 62.53 -26.23 8.13
N THR A 498 62.52 -27.34 7.38
CA THR A 498 62.49 -28.77 7.78
C THR A 498 61.85 -29.22 9.11
N ALA A 499 60.85 -30.13 9.03
CA ALA A 499 61.01 -31.53 9.49
C ALA A 499 59.82 -32.47 9.12
N GLN A 500 60.16 -33.60 8.47
CA GLN A 500 59.71 -34.99 8.71
C GLN A 500 58.22 -35.46 8.72
N ILE A 501 57.98 -36.49 7.86
CA ILE A 501 57.28 -37.78 8.11
C ILE A 501 55.73 -37.89 8.03
N ASP A 502 55.30 -38.66 7.01
CA ASP A 502 54.17 -39.61 6.87
C ASP A 502 52.72 -39.28 7.34
N GLY A 503 51.76 -40.16 7.02
CA GLY A 503 50.47 -40.22 7.72
C GLY A 503 49.17 -40.44 6.93
N MET A 504 49.20 -41.17 5.81
CA MET A 504 48.03 -41.44 4.95
C MET A 504 46.82 -42.12 5.65
N VAL A 505 45.59 -41.73 5.27
CA VAL A 505 44.31 -42.50 5.35
C VAL A 505 43.53 -42.62 6.68
N ASN A 506 42.46 -41.81 6.78
CA ASN A 506 41.03 -42.21 6.78
C ASN A 506 40.57 -43.50 7.53
N THR A 507 39.65 -43.39 8.50
CA THR A 507 38.41 -44.23 8.60
C THR A 507 37.45 -43.80 9.72
N ASN A 508 36.17 -44.17 9.59
CA ASN A 508 35.10 -44.00 10.60
C ASN A 508 34.76 -45.34 11.28
N ARG A 509 34.61 -45.41 12.64
CA ARG A 509 33.41 -45.95 13.35
C ARG A 509 33.54 -46.21 14.89
N LYS A 510 32.39 -46.01 15.57
CA LYS A 510 31.85 -46.69 16.79
C LYS A 510 32.44 -46.46 18.21
N LYS A 511 31.70 -45.65 18.98
CA LYS A 511 31.11 -45.90 20.33
C LYS A 511 31.78 -46.92 21.30
N ARG A 512 32.22 -46.44 22.49
CA ARG A 512 31.69 -46.72 23.86
C ARG A 512 32.58 -46.02 24.91
N ASN A 513 32.05 -45.12 25.75
CA ASN A 513 31.48 -45.29 27.10
C ASN A 513 32.51 -45.25 28.27
N ILE A 514 32.01 -44.89 29.46
CA ILE A 514 32.55 -45.03 30.83
C ILE A 514 33.20 -43.77 31.47
N SER A 515 32.67 -43.47 32.66
CA SER A 515 32.77 -42.35 33.60
C SER A 515 34.08 -42.18 34.39
N ARG A 516 34.29 -41.00 35.00
CA ARG A 516 34.26 -40.84 36.50
C ARG A 516 34.34 -39.37 37.00
N CYS A 517 33.62 -39.11 38.12
CA CYS A 517 33.98 -38.38 39.37
C CYS A 517 34.79 -37.04 39.35
N GLU A 518 34.61 -36.07 40.28
CA GLU A 518 33.66 -35.96 41.41
C GLU A 518 33.40 -34.52 41.95
N LYS A 519 32.47 -34.45 42.91
CA LYS A 519 31.89 -33.31 43.65
C LYS A 519 32.88 -32.43 44.45
N ARG A 520 32.40 -31.24 44.86
CA ARG A 520 32.12 -30.95 46.29
C ARG A 520 30.76 -30.24 46.45
N ASP A 521 30.13 -30.43 47.60
CA ASP A 521 28.76 -30.00 47.91
C ASP A 521 28.72 -28.97 49.07
N ILE A 522 27.64 -28.20 49.21
CA ILE A 522 27.19 -27.59 50.47
C ILE A 522 25.66 -27.81 50.61
N HIS A 523 25.19 -28.03 51.84
CA HIS A 523 23.85 -28.53 52.19
C HIS A 523 22.88 -27.42 52.66
N PHE A 524 21.58 -27.72 52.63
CA PHE A 524 20.58 -27.14 53.56
C PHE A 524 19.78 -28.27 54.24
N PRO A 525 19.21 -28.08 55.46
CA PRO A 525 18.68 -29.15 56.31
C PRO A 525 17.16 -29.43 56.16
N GLU A 526 16.64 -30.40 56.91
CA GLU A 526 15.28 -30.96 56.83
C GLU A 526 14.67 -31.19 58.25
N LEU A 527 13.35 -31.46 58.32
CA LEU A 527 12.54 -31.86 59.49
C LEU A 527 12.19 -30.73 60.51
N THR A 528 11.10 -30.76 61.29
CA THR A 528 10.13 -31.84 61.62
C THR A 528 8.68 -31.27 61.77
N ALA A 529 7.66 -32.12 62.00
CA ALA A 529 6.21 -31.75 61.98
C ALA A 529 5.47 -31.91 63.32
N ALA A 530 4.27 -31.30 63.46
CA ALA A 530 3.32 -31.54 64.57
C ALA A 530 1.84 -31.16 64.27
N GLY A 531 0.89 -32.10 64.50
CA GLY A 531 -0.55 -31.87 64.74
C GLY A 531 -1.45 -31.39 63.57
N GLN A 532 -2.77 -31.65 63.51
CA GLN A 532 -3.68 -32.57 64.25
C GLN A 532 -4.83 -33.05 63.30
N GLN A 533 -5.65 -34.01 63.74
CA GLN A 533 -6.68 -34.70 62.92
C GLN A 533 -8.11 -34.14 63.09
N LYS A 534 -8.97 -34.32 62.06
CA LYS A 534 -10.42 -34.73 62.07
C LYS A 534 -11.17 -34.24 60.80
N GLN A 535 -12.31 -34.79 60.35
CA GLN A 535 -12.81 -36.18 60.23
C GLN A 535 -14.18 -36.18 59.49
N LEU A 536 -14.48 -37.18 58.61
CA LEU A 536 -15.84 -37.60 58.15
C LEU A 536 -16.66 -36.54 57.33
N LYS A 537 -17.64 -36.81 56.45
CA LYS A 537 -18.35 -37.94 55.77
C LYS A 537 -18.78 -37.39 54.37
N GLY A 538 -19.18 -38.11 53.31
CA GLY A 538 -19.35 -39.53 52.92
C GLY A 538 -19.53 -39.60 51.37
N MET A 539 -19.27 -40.71 50.66
CA MET A 539 -20.22 -41.77 50.24
C MET A 539 -21.48 -41.30 49.46
N GLU A 540 -22.00 -41.96 48.42
CA GLU A 540 -21.58 -43.10 47.53
C GLU A 540 -21.56 -42.57 46.05
N ILE A 541 -21.52 -43.39 45.00
CA ILE A 541 -20.37 -44.11 44.40
C ILE A 541 -20.86 -44.85 43.12
N LYS A 542 -19.93 -45.24 42.22
CA LYS A 542 -20.15 -45.93 40.91
C LYS A 542 -20.74 -45.01 39.81
N GLN A 543 -20.51 -45.27 38.52
CA GLN A 543 -19.81 -46.41 37.88
C GLN A 543 -18.98 -45.95 36.66
N VAL A 544 -17.75 -46.45 36.51
CA VAL A 544 -16.90 -46.20 35.33
C VAL A 544 -16.21 -47.50 34.88
N ARG A 545 -16.54 -47.95 33.66
CA ARG A 545 -15.73 -48.85 32.81
C ARG A 545 -16.18 -48.66 31.35
N VAL A 546 -15.35 -48.80 30.31
CA VAL A 546 -13.88 -48.78 30.09
C VAL A 546 -13.72 -48.58 28.57
N LEU A 547 -12.72 -47.84 28.09
CA LEU A 547 -11.89 -48.22 26.92
C LEU A 547 -10.67 -47.27 26.76
N LYS A 548 -9.71 -47.64 25.91
CA LYS A 548 -8.31 -47.16 25.98
C LYS A 548 -7.89 -46.21 24.84
N ARG A 549 -7.09 -45.20 25.23
CA ARG A 549 -6.00 -44.53 24.48
C ARG A 549 -6.30 -43.96 23.07
N GLY A 550 -6.41 -42.64 23.01
CA GLY A 550 -5.88 -41.83 21.89
C GLY A 550 -4.57 -41.11 22.29
N SER A 551 -3.74 -40.74 21.33
CA SER A 551 -2.38 -40.21 21.56
C SER A 551 -2.34 -38.76 22.08
N LYS A 552 -1.41 -38.46 23.00
CA LYS A 552 -1.11 -37.08 23.42
C LYS A 552 -0.56 -36.25 22.26
N LYS A 553 -1.08 -35.03 22.06
CA LYS A 553 -0.30 -33.88 21.58
C LYS A 553 0.03 -32.99 22.79
N SER A 554 1.11 -32.22 22.70
CA SER A 554 1.58 -31.32 23.75
C SER A 554 0.60 -30.17 23.98
N GLU A 555 0.22 -29.94 25.24
CA GLU A 555 -0.53 -28.75 25.64
C GLU A 555 0.39 -27.52 25.59
N VAL A 556 0.03 -26.54 24.75
CA VAL A 556 0.44 -25.16 24.96
C VAL A 556 -0.50 -24.58 26.01
N SER A 557 0.06 -23.91 27.02
CA SER A 557 -0.68 -23.38 28.18
C SER A 557 -1.81 -22.43 27.76
N LYS A 558 -3.05 -22.83 28.03
CA LYS A 558 -4.22 -21.96 27.90
C LYS A 558 -4.19 -20.92 29.02
N ILE A 559 -4.04 -19.64 28.65
CA ILE A 559 -4.36 -18.52 29.55
C ILE A 559 -5.88 -18.53 29.77
N PRO A 560 -6.39 -18.40 31.01
CA PRO A 560 -7.83 -18.40 31.29
C PRO A 560 -8.59 -17.28 30.57
N SER A 561 -9.78 -17.59 30.04
CA SER A 561 -10.60 -16.65 29.27
C SER A 561 -11.40 -15.68 30.16
N LEU A 562 -10.78 -14.56 30.54
CA LEU A 562 -11.45 -13.46 31.26
C LEU A 562 -12.33 -12.56 30.35
N LEU A 563 -12.13 -12.57 29.03
CA LEU A 563 -12.47 -11.41 28.18
C LEU A 563 -13.78 -11.49 27.39
N ASN A 564 -14.49 -12.61 27.39
CA ASN A 564 -15.63 -12.84 26.47
C ASN A 564 -17.00 -12.35 26.96
N VAL A 565 -17.11 -11.79 28.17
CA VAL A 565 -18.42 -11.39 28.77
C VAL A 565 -18.45 -9.90 29.15
N ASP A 566 -17.48 -9.40 29.92
CA ASP A 566 -17.52 -8.00 30.40
C ASP A 566 -17.23 -6.94 29.33
N GLN A 567 -16.42 -7.21 28.30
CA GLN A 567 -16.06 -6.20 27.28
C GLN A 567 -17.28 -5.53 26.61
N ASN A 568 -18.39 -6.26 26.42
CA ASN A 568 -19.62 -5.69 25.86
C ASN A 568 -20.30 -4.68 26.82
N ARG A 569 -20.19 -4.92 28.13
CA ARG A 569 -20.73 -4.05 29.18
C ARG A 569 -19.83 -2.83 29.39
N GLU A 570 -18.52 -3.04 29.52
CA GLU A 570 -17.53 -1.95 29.62
C GLU A 570 -17.61 -1.00 28.42
N LYS A 571 -17.77 -1.54 27.20
CA LYS A 571 -18.02 -0.74 25.97
C LYS A 571 -19.28 0.13 26.08
N GLN A 572 -20.36 -0.42 26.61
CA GLN A 572 -21.64 0.29 26.70
C GLN A 572 -21.57 1.39 27.77
N GLU A 573 -21.00 1.09 28.94
CA GLU A 573 -20.73 2.07 29.99
C GLU A 573 -19.77 3.18 29.48
N ALA A 574 -18.74 2.82 28.70
CA ALA A 574 -17.82 3.79 28.09
C ALA A 574 -18.50 4.72 27.08
N LYS A 575 -19.39 4.20 26.21
CA LYS A 575 -20.19 5.03 25.29
C LYS A 575 -21.09 6.00 26.05
N GLU A 576 -21.77 5.53 27.09
CA GLU A 576 -22.67 6.35 27.90
C GLU A 576 -21.95 7.42 28.74
N ILE A 577 -20.65 7.27 28.95
CA ILE A 577 -19.77 8.33 29.49
C ILE A 577 -19.38 9.28 28.35
N LEU A 578 -18.71 8.78 27.30
CA LEU A 578 -18.13 9.59 26.23
C LEU A 578 -19.17 10.40 25.43
N THR A 579 -20.41 9.92 25.25
CA THR A 579 -21.49 10.71 24.63
C THR A 579 -21.82 12.01 25.38
N LYS A 580 -21.48 12.11 26.67
CA LYS A 580 -21.71 13.32 27.48
C LYS A 580 -20.51 14.28 27.46
N GLU A 581 -19.38 13.85 26.91
CA GLU A 581 -18.15 14.64 26.81
C GLU A 581 -18.17 15.50 25.54
N SER A 582 -17.70 16.74 25.66
CA SER A 582 -17.70 17.74 24.59
C SER A 582 -16.66 17.39 23.52
N ASN A 583 -16.78 17.95 22.31
CA ASN A 583 -15.71 17.84 21.32
C ASN A 583 -14.45 18.59 21.76
N VAL A 584 -14.63 19.69 22.49
CA VAL A 584 -13.62 20.40 23.28
C VAL A 584 -13.90 20.05 24.74
N GLN A 585 -13.29 18.97 25.24
CA GLN A 585 -13.56 18.48 26.58
C GLN A 585 -12.81 19.33 27.62
N GLU A 586 -13.56 20.02 28.49
CA GLU A 586 -13.00 20.79 29.59
C GLU A 586 -12.30 19.84 30.59
N VAL A 587 -11.06 20.18 30.99
CA VAL A 587 -10.21 19.44 31.92
C VAL A 587 -9.62 20.44 32.94
N ARG A 588 -9.34 19.99 34.17
CA ARG A 588 -8.73 20.82 35.21
C ARG A 588 -7.31 20.36 35.54
N CYS A 589 -6.47 21.28 35.96
CA CYS A 589 -5.22 20.95 36.64
C CYS A 589 -5.48 20.38 38.06
N PRO A 590 -4.49 19.70 38.67
CA PRO A 590 -3.26 19.20 38.05
C PRO A 590 -3.56 18.04 37.09
N VAL A 591 -2.81 17.92 35.99
CA VAL A 591 -3.01 16.84 34.99
C VAL A 591 -1.74 16.54 34.19
N THR A 592 -1.48 15.26 33.93
CA THR A 592 -0.36 14.80 33.11
C THR A 592 -0.83 14.51 31.68
N VAL A 593 -0.33 15.30 30.73
CA VAL A 593 -0.63 15.21 29.29
C VAL A 593 0.34 14.23 28.62
N CYS A 594 -0.20 13.35 27.77
CA CYS A 594 0.54 12.27 27.08
C CYS A 594 0.15 12.22 25.60
N GLY A 595 1.12 11.96 24.73
CA GLY A 595 0.93 11.72 23.31
C GLY A 595 0.73 10.24 22.96
N ASP A 596 1.17 9.88 21.76
CA ASP A 596 1.02 8.57 21.11
C ASP A 596 1.54 7.41 21.99
N VAL A 597 0.84 6.28 22.01
CA VAL A 597 1.20 5.07 22.79
C VAL A 597 1.31 3.81 21.93
N HIS A 598 0.57 3.73 20.82
CA HIS A 598 0.81 2.78 19.73
C HIS A 598 1.05 1.32 20.14
N GLY A 599 0.18 0.77 21.00
CA GLY A 599 0.25 -0.61 21.50
C GLY A 599 1.56 -1.01 22.19
N GLN A 600 2.38 -0.05 22.61
CA GLN A 600 3.61 -0.27 23.38
C GLN A 600 3.29 -0.42 24.88
N PHE A 601 2.48 -1.43 25.22
CA PHE A 601 1.93 -1.64 26.57
C PHE A 601 2.96 -1.67 27.70
N HIS A 602 4.14 -2.25 27.48
CA HIS A 602 5.20 -2.26 28.51
C HIS A 602 5.79 -0.88 28.77
N ASP A 603 5.81 -0.02 27.76
CA ASP A 603 6.31 1.35 27.84
C ASP A 603 5.23 2.28 28.44
N LEU A 604 3.93 2.00 28.20
CA LEU A 604 2.82 2.57 28.98
C LEU A 604 2.89 2.19 30.47
N MET A 605 3.37 0.99 30.81
CA MET A 605 3.63 0.61 32.20
C MET A 605 4.85 1.33 32.81
N GLU A 606 5.75 1.90 32.00
CA GLU A 606 6.83 2.77 32.47
C GLU A 606 6.31 4.22 32.66
N LEU A 607 5.48 4.72 31.74
CA LEU A 607 4.77 6.00 31.86
C LEU A 607 4.02 6.11 33.22
N PHE A 608 3.31 5.05 33.64
CA PHE A 608 2.66 4.97 34.97
C PHE A 608 3.60 4.68 36.16
N ARG A 609 4.91 4.48 35.93
CA ARG A 609 5.94 4.53 37.00
C ARG A 609 6.50 5.93 37.17
N ILE A 610 6.58 6.69 36.07
CA ILE A 610 7.19 8.01 35.99
C ILE A 610 6.21 9.09 36.47
N GLY A 611 5.07 9.25 35.79
CA GLY A 611 4.03 10.23 36.18
C GLY A 611 3.12 9.75 37.33
N GLY A 612 3.36 8.55 37.86
CA GLY A 612 2.52 7.93 38.90
C GLY A 612 1.32 7.15 38.34
N LYS A 613 0.45 6.68 39.24
CA LYS A 613 -0.63 5.74 38.90
C LYS A 613 -1.97 6.46 38.84
N SER A 614 -2.80 6.12 37.86
CA SER A 614 -4.24 6.40 37.94
C SER A 614 -4.87 5.53 39.04
N PRO A 615 -5.74 6.06 39.93
CA PRO A 615 -6.38 7.38 39.88
C PRO A 615 -5.69 8.48 40.72
N ASP A 616 -4.50 8.22 41.25
CA ASP A 616 -3.79 9.18 42.12
C ASP A 616 -3.35 10.41 41.30
N THR A 617 -2.68 10.15 40.16
CA THR A 617 -2.40 11.14 39.11
C THR A 617 -3.56 11.23 38.11
N ASN A 618 -3.91 12.45 37.70
CA ASN A 618 -4.87 12.72 36.64
C ASN A 618 -4.17 12.67 35.26
N TYR A 619 -4.81 12.10 34.23
CA TYR A 619 -4.19 11.94 32.91
C TYR A 619 -5.02 12.50 31.75
N LEU A 620 -4.34 13.00 30.71
CA LEU A 620 -4.93 13.42 29.43
C LEU A 620 -4.12 12.77 28.29
N PHE A 621 -4.65 11.72 27.68
CA PHE A 621 -4.02 11.03 26.55
C PHE A 621 -4.56 11.56 25.22
N MET A 622 -3.70 12.09 24.36
CA MET A 622 -4.09 12.86 23.17
C MET A 622 -4.48 12.04 21.95
N GLY A 623 -4.09 10.76 21.86
CA GLY A 623 -4.53 9.85 20.80
C GLY A 623 -3.57 8.69 20.54
N ASP A 624 -3.82 7.95 19.46
CA ASP A 624 -3.00 6.87 18.90
C ASP A 624 -2.58 5.83 19.94
N TYR A 625 -3.58 5.14 20.48
CA TYR A 625 -3.43 4.07 21.46
C TYR A 625 -3.14 2.72 20.80
N VAL A 626 -3.63 2.57 19.56
CA VAL A 626 -3.60 1.32 18.78
C VAL A 626 -2.63 1.38 17.60
N ASP A 627 -2.60 0.28 16.83
CA ASP A 627 -1.64 0.01 15.75
C ASP A 627 -0.18 0.00 16.21
N ARG A 628 0.74 -0.37 15.30
CA ARG A 628 2.21 -0.27 15.44
C ARG A 628 2.87 -1.01 16.62
N GLY A 629 2.09 -1.61 17.52
CA GLY A 629 2.51 -2.33 18.71
C GLY A 629 2.11 -3.81 18.70
N TYR A 630 2.61 -4.56 19.69
CA TYR A 630 2.22 -5.98 19.89
C TYR A 630 0.99 -6.15 20.80
N TYR A 631 0.63 -5.08 21.50
CA TYR A 631 -0.29 -5.06 22.63
C TYR A 631 -1.29 -3.90 22.55
N SER A 632 -1.70 -3.51 21.34
CA SER A 632 -2.71 -2.49 21.09
C SER A 632 -4.03 -2.78 21.82
N VAL A 633 -4.42 -4.06 21.86
CA VAL A 633 -5.61 -4.56 22.58
C VAL A 633 -5.49 -4.30 24.08
N GLU A 634 -4.38 -4.66 24.72
CA GLU A 634 -4.18 -4.49 26.16
C GLU A 634 -4.04 -3.00 26.53
N THR A 635 -3.34 -2.21 25.71
CA THR A 635 -3.25 -0.75 25.85
C THR A 635 -4.63 -0.09 25.82
N VAL A 636 -5.42 -0.30 24.76
CA VAL A 636 -6.71 0.38 24.62
C VAL A 636 -7.76 -0.14 25.60
N THR A 637 -7.72 -1.44 25.93
CA THR A 637 -8.59 -2.00 26.99
C THR A 637 -8.29 -1.37 28.35
N LEU A 638 -7.01 -1.19 28.70
CA LEU A 638 -6.64 -0.55 29.97
C LEU A 638 -7.08 0.91 30.03
N LEU A 639 -6.81 1.70 28.99
CA LEU A 639 -7.19 3.12 28.97
C LEU A 639 -8.72 3.31 29.03
N VAL A 640 -9.48 2.49 28.31
CA VAL A 640 -10.96 2.49 28.37
C VAL A 640 -11.46 2.02 29.75
N ALA A 641 -10.88 0.98 30.34
CA ALA A 641 -11.26 0.51 31.67
C ALA A 641 -10.98 1.56 32.76
N LEU A 642 -9.85 2.28 32.67
CA LEU A 642 -9.55 3.43 33.53
C LEU A 642 -10.57 4.56 33.31
N LYS A 643 -10.97 4.87 32.05
CA LYS A 643 -11.99 5.88 31.75
C LYS A 643 -13.37 5.51 32.31
N VAL A 644 -13.80 4.25 32.20
CA VAL A 644 -15.06 3.78 32.80
C VAL A 644 -15.00 3.87 34.33
N ARG A 645 -13.89 3.39 34.93
CA ARG A 645 -13.72 3.29 36.39
C ARG A 645 -13.49 4.63 37.07
N TYR A 646 -12.80 5.57 36.42
CA TYR A 646 -12.32 6.83 36.98
C TYR A 646 -12.49 8.00 35.98
N ARG A 647 -13.70 8.18 35.43
CA ARG A 647 -13.98 9.12 34.32
C ARG A 647 -13.48 10.56 34.47
N GLU A 648 -13.42 11.07 35.71
CA GLU A 648 -12.96 12.43 36.06
C GLU A 648 -11.43 12.53 36.28
N ARG A 649 -10.73 11.40 36.22
CA ARG A 649 -9.28 11.25 36.46
C ARG A 649 -8.48 10.90 35.21
N ILE A 650 -9.15 10.59 34.11
CA ILE A 650 -8.51 10.32 32.83
C ILE A 650 -9.38 10.83 31.69
N THR A 651 -8.78 11.58 30.77
CA THR A 651 -9.36 11.98 29.48
C THR A 651 -8.64 11.23 28.37
N ILE A 652 -9.41 10.68 27.44
CA ILE A 652 -8.91 9.96 26.26
C ILE A 652 -9.50 10.62 25.01
N LEU A 653 -8.65 11.31 24.26
CA LEU A 653 -9.01 11.94 22.98
C LEU A 653 -8.92 10.92 21.82
N ARG A 654 -9.43 11.30 20.66
CA ARG A 654 -9.30 10.51 19.43
C ARG A 654 -7.97 10.86 18.74
N GLY A 655 -7.16 9.87 18.40
CA GLY A 655 -6.08 10.03 17.41
C GLY A 655 -6.52 9.64 16.00
N ASN A 656 -5.62 9.76 15.02
CA ASN A 656 -5.93 9.33 13.65
C ASN A 656 -5.88 7.81 13.48
N HIS A 657 -5.17 7.09 14.36
CA HIS A 657 -5.21 5.63 14.43
C HIS A 657 -6.48 5.09 15.11
N GLU A 658 -7.28 5.92 15.79
CA GLU A 658 -8.64 5.56 16.23
C GLU A 658 -9.68 5.64 15.06
N SER A 659 -9.31 5.04 13.93
CA SER A 659 -10.03 4.96 12.65
C SER A 659 -10.15 3.51 12.15
N ARG A 660 -11.28 3.14 11.55
CA ARG A 660 -11.47 1.83 10.90
C ARG A 660 -10.56 1.63 9.69
N GLN A 661 -10.23 2.69 8.97
CA GLN A 661 -9.40 2.60 7.76
C GLN A 661 -7.94 2.39 8.11
N ILE A 662 -7.43 3.11 9.11
CA ILE A 662 -6.04 3.07 9.53
C ILE A 662 -5.75 1.74 10.27
N THR A 663 -6.63 1.32 11.18
CA THR A 663 -6.46 0.05 11.94
C THR A 663 -6.49 -1.22 11.11
N GLN A 664 -7.03 -1.17 9.89
CA GLN A 664 -6.99 -2.28 8.93
C GLN A 664 -5.65 -2.40 8.19
N VAL A 665 -4.76 -1.40 8.29
CA VAL A 665 -3.46 -1.35 7.60
C VAL A 665 -2.29 -1.38 8.59
N TYR A 666 -2.40 -0.72 9.75
CA TYR A 666 -1.29 -0.53 10.68
C TYR A 666 -1.30 -1.46 11.92
N GLY A 667 -2.20 -2.46 11.94
CA GLY A 667 -2.01 -3.71 12.69
C GLY A 667 -3.06 -4.09 13.73
N PHE A 668 -3.90 -3.16 14.20
CA PHE A 668 -4.87 -3.44 15.27
C PHE A 668 -5.97 -4.42 14.85
N TYR A 669 -6.41 -4.37 13.59
CA TYR A 669 -7.31 -5.37 13.02
C TYR A 669 -6.71 -6.78 13.09
N ASP A 670 -5.46 -6.93 12.63
CA ASP A 670 -4.74 -8.21 12.64
C ASP A 670 -4.43 -8.68 14.06
N GLU A 671 -4.12 -7.77 14.98
CA GLU A 671 -3.95 -8.10 16.39
C GLU A 671 -5.24 -8.63 17.02
N CYS A 672 -6.37 -7.96 16.78
CA CYS A 672 -7.68 -8.43 17.25
C CYS A 672 -8.03 -9.80 16.64
N LEU A 673 -7.88 -9.96 15.33
CA LEU A 673 -8.15 -11.22 14.62
C LEU A 673 -7.25 -12.36 15.12
N ARG A 674 -5.97 -12.07 15.39
CA ARG A 674 -4.97 -13.00 15.94
C ARG A 674 -5.24 -13.39 17.40
N LYS A 675 -5.72 -12.47 18.24
CA LYS A 675 -5.98 -12.71 19.67
C LYS A 675 -7.35 -13.37 19.94
N TYR A 676 -8.38 -13.03 19.16
CA TYR A 676 -9.76 -13.48 19.40
C TYR A 676 -10.33 -14.40 18.31
N GLY A 677 -9.61 -14.62 17.21
CA GLY A 677 -10.03 -15.49 16.09
C GLY A 677 -11.18 -14.94 15.25
N ASN A 678 -11.60 -13.70 15.48
CA ASN A 678 -12.69 -13.03 14.78
C ASN A 678 -12.59 -11.49 14.91
N ALA A 679 -13.29 -10.75 14.07
CA ALA A 679 -13.22 -9.29 13.99
C ALA A 679 -14.13 -8.52 14.98
N ASN A 680 -14.86 -9.20 15.88
CA ASN A 680 -15.82 -8.51 16.74
C ASN A 680 -15.15 -7.50 17.68
N VAL A 681 -14.00 -7.84 18.28
CA VAL A 681 -13.29 -6.93 19.21
C VAL A 681 -12.79 -5.67 18.49
N TRP A 682 -12.23 -5.81 17.28
CA TRP A 682 -11.87 -4.67 16.43
C TRP A 682 -13.09 -3.80 16.12
N LYS A 683 -14.22 -4.42 15.75
CA LYS A 683 -15.47 -3.68 15.55
C LYS A 683 -15.92 -2.98 16.84
N TYR A 684 -15.78 -3.61 18.00
CA TYR A 684 -16.22 -3.05 19.27
C TYR A 684 -15.43 -1.81 19.68
N PHE A 685 -14.11 -1.83 19.49
CA PHE A 685 -13.28 -0.65 19.72
C PHE A 685 -13.48 0.42 18.65
N THR A 686 -13.54 0.09 17.37
CA THR A 686 -13.82 1.10 16.32
C THR A 686 -15.22 1.72 16.42
N ASP A 687 -16.24 0.97 16.84
CA ASP A 687 -17.56 1.52 17.20
C ASP A 687 -17.52 2.42 18.46
N LEU A 688 -16.49 2.30 19.31
CA LEU A 688 -16.28 3.15 20.49
C LEU A 688 -15.46 4.41 20.14
N PHE A 689 -14.52 4.31 19.20
CA PHE A 689 -13.65 5.41 18.76
C PHE A 689 -14.43 6.60 18.22
N ASP A 690 -15.58 6.39 17.61
CA ASP A 690 -16.49 7.45 17.16
C ASP A 690 -17.01 8.35 18.31
N TYR A 691 -16.84 7.94 19.57
CA TYR A 691 -17.37 8.63 20.75
C TYR A 691 -16.28 9.43 21.48
N LEU A 692 -14.99 9.16 21.21
CA LEU A 692 -13.86 9.86 21.83
C LEU A 692 -13.88 11.36 21.46
N PRO A 693 -13.76 12.30 22.42
CA PRO A 693 -13.56 13.72 22.15
C PRO A 693 -12.43 14.00 21.15
N LEU A 694 -12.55 15.07 20.36
CA LEU A 694 -11.55 15.45 19.38
C LEU A 694 -10.40 16.23 20.02
N THR A 695 -10.73 17.09 20.99
CA THR A 695 -9.80 17.98 21.68
C THR A 695 -10.19 18.13 23.16
N ALA A 696 -9.30 18.72 23.95
CA ALA A 696 -9.56 19.12 25.33
C ALA A 696 -9.05 20.55 25.58
N LEU A 697 -9.53 21.16 26.65
CA LEU A 697 -9.13 22.48 27.12
C LEU A 697 -8.83 22.40 28.61
N VAL A 698 -7.56 22.61 28.99
CA VAL A 698 -7.13 22.59 30.39
C VAL A 698 -7.22 24.00 30.98
N ASP A 699 -8.09 24.16 31.98
CA ASP A 699 -8.39 25.42 32.69
C ASP A 699 -8.53 26.67 31.78
N GLY A 700 -9.17 26.47 30.63
CA GLY A 700 -9.47 27.53 29.66
C GLY A 700 -8.29 28.04 28.83
N GLN A 701 -7.05 27.55 29.07
CA GLN A 701 -5.83 28.18 28.53
C GLN A 701 -4.96 27.25 27.68
N ILE A 702 -4.85 25.96 28.01
CA ILE A 702 -4.03 25.01 27.25
C ILE A 702 -4.95 24.11 26.42
N PHE A 703 -4.83 24.19 25.10
CA PHE A 703 -5.65 23.45 24.15
C PHE A 703 -4.92 22.18 23.71
N CYS A 704 -5.51 21.01 23.99
CA CYS A 704 -4.92 19.70 23.72
C CYS A 704 -5.64 18.98 22.57
N LEU A 705 -4.91 18.44 21.59
CA LEU A 705 -5.45 17.68 20.46
C LEU A 705 -4.42 16.72 19.86
N HIS A 706 -4.85 15.73 19.06
CA HIS A 706 -3.90 14.82 18.42
C HIS A 706 -3.12 15.48 17.28
N GLY A 707 -3.85 15.95 16.26
CA GLY A 707 -3.34 16.55 15.04
C GLY A 707 -2.92 18.00 15.27
N GLY A 708 -3.60 18.93 14.62
CA GLY A 708 -3.24 20.34 14.65
C GLY A 708 -4.37 21.24 14.20
N LEU A 709 -4.04 22.49 13.88
CA LEU A 709 -5.05 23.48 13.50
C LEU A 709 -5.65 23.17 12.10
N SER A 710 -6.83 23.74 11.83
CA SER A 710 -7.55 23.60 10.55
C SER A 710 -7.83 24.97 9.94
N PRO A 711 -7.68 25.17 8.62
CA PRO A 711 -8.12 26.39 7.94
C PRO A 711 -9.66 26.53 7.88
N SER A 712 -10.41 25.59 8.47
CA SER A 712 -11.87 25.65 8.64
C SER A 712 -12.30 25.98 10.09
N ILE A 713 -11.36 26.26 11.00
CA ILE A 713 -11.61 26.39 12.45
C ILE A 713 -10.87 27.59 13.03
N ASP A 714 -11.53 28.75 13.06
CA ASP A 714 -11.01 29.95 13.73
C ASP A 714 -11.24 29.92 15.25
N THR A 715 -12.28 29.22 15.72
CA THR A 715 -12.70 29.24 17.13
C THR A 715 -12.94 27.85 17.72
N LEU A 716 -12.80 27.73 19.05
CA LEU A 716 -13.18 26.54 19.81
C LEU A 716 -14.67 26.19 19.65
N ASP A 717 -15.55 27.16 19.43
CA ASP A 717 -16.98 26.90 19.21
C ASP A 717 -17.26 26.24 17.86
N HIS A 718 -16.44 26.50 16.83
CA HIS A 718 -16.52 25.73 15.57
C HIS A 718 -16.21 24.24 15.82
N ILE A 719 -15.30 23.92 16.76
CA ILE A 719 -14.99 22.54 17.17
C ILE A 719 -16.16 21.94 17.96
N ARG A 720 -16.73 22.68 18.93
CA ARG A 720 -17.89 22.25 19.72
C ARG A 720 -19.12 21.95 18.84
N ALA A 721 -19.23 22.57 17.67
CA ALA A 721 -20.33 22.37 16.71
C ALA A 721 -20.18 21.17 15.76
N LEU A 722 -19.03 20.48 15.70
CA LEU A 722 -18.83 19.33 14.81
C LEU A 722 -19.64 18.10 15.24
N ASP A 723 -20.17 17.31 14.29
CA ASP A 723 -20.61 15.95 14.59
C ASP A 723 -19.40 15.00 14.56
N ARG A 724 -18.95 14.55 15.73
CA ARG A 724 -17.84 13.59 15.84
C ARG A 724 -18.27 12.12 15.79
N LEU A 725 -19.57 11.81 15.84
CA LEU A 725 -20.12 10.45 16.02
C LEU A 725 -20.09 9.60 14.74
N GLN A 726 -18.98 9.71 14.00
CA GLN A 726 -18.75 9.10 12.70
C GLN A 726 -17.29 8.62 12.57
N GLU A 727 -17.02 7.84 11.52
CA GLU A 727 -15.65 7.51 11.09
C GLU A 727 -14.91 8.80 10.70
N VAL A 728 -13.60 8.88 10.96
CA VAL A 728 -12.77 10.04 10.60
C VAL A 728 -12.87 10.32 9.08
N PRO A 729 -13.30 11.52 8.65
CA PRO A 729 -13.37 11.89 7.23
C PRO A 729 -11.99 11.93 6.57
N HIS A 730 -11.95 11.89 5.24
CA HIS A 730 -10.71 12.05 4.47
C HIS A 730 -10.23 13.52 4.39
N GLU A 731 -11.13 14.49 4.56
CA GLU A 731 -10.88 15.92 4.42
C GLU A 731 -11.79 16.74 5.34
N GLY A 732 -11.42 17.99 5.62
CA GLY A 732 -12.22 18.94 6.42
C GLY A 732 -11.91 18.91 7.93
N PRO A 733 -12.63 19.74 8.73
CA PRO A 733 -12.20 20.12 10.08
C PRO A 733 -11.92 18.96 11.05
N MET A 734 -12.73 17.90 11.02
CA MET A 734 -12.53 16.70 11.85
C MET A 734 -11.33 15.85 11.40
N CYS A 735 -10.95 15.90 10.12
CA CYS A 735 -9.72 15.28 9.62
C CYS A 735 -8.50 16.11 10.07
N ASP A 736 -8.53 17.41 9.82
CA ASP A 736 -7.44 18.34 10.12
C ASP A 736 -7.03 18.32 11.61
N LEU A 737 -8.00 18.33 12.53
CA LEU A 737 -7.77 18.21 13.98
C LEU A 737 -7.02 16.93 14.39
N LEU A 738 -6.97 15.91 13.52
CA LEU A 738 -6.31 14.62 13.76
C LEU A 738 -5.08 14.37 12.88
N TRP A 739 -4.85 15.17 11.83
CA TRP A 739 -3.81 14.95 10.81
C TRP A 739 -2.91 16.16 10.51
N SER A 740 -3.29 17.37 10.92
CA SER A 740 -2.49 18.58 10.68
C SER A 740 -1.21 18.63 11.52
N ASP A 741 -0.17 19.29 11.01
CA ASP A 741 1.18 19.33 11.60
C ASP A 741 1.77 20.76 11.64
N PRO A 742 2.49 21.16 12.71
CA PRO A 742 3.26 22.41 12.73
C PRO A 742 4.46 22.36 11.77
N ASP A 743 4.89 23.53 11.28
CA ASP A 743 5.81 23.69 10.15
C ASP A 743 6.53 25.05 10.22
N ASP A 744 7.84 25.08 9.95
CA ASP A 744 8.66 26.31 9.98
C ASP A 744 8.22 27.35 8.91
N ARG A 745 7.37 26.96 7.97
CA ARG A 745 6.81 27.82 6.92
C ARG A 745 5.54 28.52 7.41
N GLY A 746 5.54 29.86 7.33
CA GLY A 746 4.35 30.67 7.65
C GLY A 746 3.14 30.38 6.76
N GLY A 747 1.95 30.61 7.31
CA GLY A 747 0.66 30.36 6.67
C GLY A 747 0.21 28.89 6.72
N TRP A 748 -0.62 28.50 5.75
CA TRP A 748 -1.10 27.13 5.58
C TRP A 748 -0.41 26.41 4.42
N GLY A 749 0.07 25.20 4.66
CA GLY A 749 0.56 24.27 3.64
C GLY A 749 -0.30 23.01 3.52
N ILE A 750 -0.10 22.21 2.48
CA ILE A 750 -0.73 20.90 2.33
C ILE A 750 0.09 19.87 3.11
N SER A 751 -0.55 19.04 3.94
CA SER A 751 0.15 18.02 4.72
C SER A 751 0.84 16.98 3.81
N PRO A 752 2.13 16.65 4.06
CA PRO A 752 2.83 15.59 3.32
C PRO A 752 2.25 14.19 3.61
N ARG A 753 1.41 14.05 4.64
CA ARG A 753 0.73 12.79 5.01
C ARG A 753 -0.41 12.44 4.06
N GLY A 754 -0.88 13.38 3.24
CA GLY A 754 -2.01 13.20 2.32
C GLY A 754 -3.40 13.42 2.95
N ALA A 755 -3.44 13.88 4.20
CA ALA A 755 -4.61 14.28 4.97
C ALA A 755 -4.20 15.40 5.95
N GLY A 756 -5.10 16.34 6.24
CA GLY A 756 -4.79 17.55 7.03
C GLY A 756 -3.92 18.58 6.32
N TYR A 757 -3.47 19.58 7.07
CA TYR A 757 -2.67 20.71 6.60
C TYR A 757 -1.33 20.80 7.35
N THR A 758 -0.37 21.57 6.83
CA THR A 758 0.68 22.14 7.68
C THR A 758 0.32 23.58 8.06
N PHE A 759 0.76 24.04 9.22
CA PHE A 759 0.46 25.39 9.72
C PHE A 759 1.67 26.04 10.39
N GLY A 760 1.87 27.32 10.12
CA GLY A 760 2.99 28.10 10.64
C GLY A 760 2.78 28.72 12.03
N GLN A 761 3.80 29.45 12.47
CA GLN A 761 3.77 30.23 13.72
C GLN A 761 2.69 31.31 13.72
N ASP A 762 2.53 32.04 12.62
CA ASP A 762 1.53 33.10 12.43
C ASP A 762 0.09 32.58 12.60
N ILE A 763 -0.19 31.36 12.11
CA ILE A 763 -1.47 30.68 12.30
C ILE A 763 -1.68 30.32 13.77
N SER A 764 -0.62 29.86 14.45
CA SER A 764 -0.66 29.43 15.85
C SER A 764 -0.89 30.60 16.80
N GLU A 765 -0.15 31.70 16.59
CA GLU A 765 -0.33 32.97 17.31
C GLU A 765 -1.74 33.52 17.11
N THR A 766 -2.23 33.54 15.85
CA THR A 766 -3.58 34.02 15.52
C THR A 766 -4.65 33.20 16.23
N PHE A 767 -4.56 31.87 16.16
CA PHE A 767 -5.54 30.97 16.80
C PHE A 767 -5.50 31.08 18.33
N ASN A 768 -4.30 31.12 18.93
CA ASN A 768 -4.14 31.25 20.37
C ASN A 768 -4.72 32.57 20.88
N HIS A 769 -4.33 33.70 20.26
CA HIS A 769 -4.83 35.02 20.64
C HIS A 769 -6.34 35.16 20.45
N ALA A 770 -6.90 34.64 19.36
CA ALA A 770 -8.35 34.69 19.10
C ALA A 770 -9.19 33.85 20.10
N ASN A 771 -8.60 32.81 20.70
CA ASN A 771 -9.28 31.90 21.63
C ASN A 771 -8.87 32.06 23.10
N GLY A 772 -7.99 33.03 23.41
CA GLY A 772 -7.51 33.28 24.78
C GLY A 772 -6.55 32.22 25.32
N LEU A 773 -5.90 31.46 24.45
CA LEU A 773 -5.03 30.33 24.79
C LEU A 773 -3.58 30.78 25.06
N THR A 774 -2.91 30.05 25.94
CA THR A 774 -1.46 30.19 26.19
C THR A 774 -0.63 29.18 25.40
N LEU A 775 -1.23 28.06 24.96
CA LEU A 775 -0.52 26.94 24.34
C LEU A 775 -1.45 25.99 23.57
N VAL A 776 -0.99 25.53 22.39
CA VAL A 776 -1.44 24.29 21.75
C VAL A 776 -0.52 23.14 22.16
N SER A 777 -1.05 22.11 22.80
CA SER A 777 -0.34 20.88 23.15
C SER A 777 -0.84 19.75 22.24
N ARG A 778 0.08 19.05 21.55
CA ARG A 778 -0.29 18.10 20.50
C ARG A 778 0.61 16.87 20.37
N ALA A 779 0.21 15.90 19.57
CA ALA A 779 0.80 14.57 19.46
C ALA A 779 1.31 14.25 18.02
N HIS A 780 1.13 13.03 17.49
CA HIS A 780 1.14 12.64 16.05
C HIS A 780 2.44 12.81 15.25
N GLN A 781 3.38 13.63 15.70
CA GLN A 781 4.74 13.76 15.19
C GLN A 781 5.71 13.08 16.14
N LEU A 782 6.43 12.08 15.62
CA LEU A 782 7.61 11.55 16.32
C LEU A 782 8.67 12.66 16.41
N VAL A 783 9.09 12.94 17.64
CA VAL A 783 10.15 13.88 17.99
C VAL A 783 11.20 13.14 18.81
N MET A 784 12.48 13.33 18.49
CA MET A 784 13.57 12.47 18.99
C MET A 784 13.72 12.51 20.51
N GLU A 785 13.48 13.67 21.12
CA GLU A 785 13.59 13.89 22.58
C GLU A 785 12.29 13.54 23.33
N GLY A 786 11.28 12.99 22.65
CA GLY A 786 9.95 12.70 23.21
C GLY A 786 9.04 13.93 23.37
N TYR A 787 9.58 15.14 23.38
CA TYR A 787 8.83 16.38 23.17
C TYR A 787 9.63 17.37 22.31
N ASN A 788 8.95 18.33 21.69
CA ASN A 788 9.59 19.45 20.99
C ASN A 788 8.73 20.72 21.08
N TRP A 789 9.38 21.87 21.24
CA TRP A 789 8.76 23.19 21.18
C TRP A 789 8.92 23.82 19.80
N CYS A 790 7.87 24.46 19.27
CA CYS A 790 7.93 25.24 18.04
C CYS A 790 7.07 26.52 18.15
N HIS A 791 7.10 27.35 17.10
CA HIS A 791 6.27 28.54 16.94
C HIS A 791 6.36 29.54 18.11
N ASP A 792 7.59 29.86 18.54
CA ASP A 792 7.92 30.61 19.76
C ASP A 792 7.09 30.20 20.99
N ARG A 793 6.98 28.88 21.21
CA ARG A 793 6.23 28.23 22.28
C ARG A 793 4.70 28.36 22.23
N ASN A 794 4.13 28.84 21.12
CA ASN A 794 2.69 28.71 20.88
C ASN A 794 2.24 27.24 20.71
N VAL A 795 3.17 26.34 20.37
CA VAL A 795 2.91 24.91 20.14
C VAL A 795 3.97 24.03 20.82
N VAL A 796 3.54 22.94 21.44
CA VAL A 796 4.40 21.83 21.87
C VAL A 796 3.90 20.49 21.31
N THR A 797 4.81 19.72 20.71
CA THR A 797 4.59 18.33 20.31
C THR A 797 5.08 17.41 21.44
N ILE A 798 4.29 16.41 21.83
CA ILE A 798 4.61 15.40 22.85
C ILE A 798 4.33 14.02 22.25
N PHE A 799 5.29 13.11 22.38
CA PHE A 799 5.23 11.75 21.83
C PHE A 799 5.61 10.74 22.93
N SER A 800 4.71 9.83 23.28
CA SER A 800 4.82 9.01 24.51
C SER A 800 5.21 7.54 24.26
N ALA A 801 5.59 7.17 23.02
CA ALA A 801 6.05 5.83 22.65
C ALA A 801 7.58 5.79 22.41
N PRO A 802 8.39 5.32 23.37
CA PRO A 802 9.85 5.37 23.27
C PRO A 802 10.38 4.27 22.35
N ASN A 803 11.46 4.58 21.61
CA ASN A 803 12.00 3.80 20.50
C ASN A 803 10.87 3.25 19.61
N TYR A 804 10.13 4.16 18.97
CA TYR A 804 8.90 3.86 18.24
C TYR A 804 9.09 2.74 17.21
N CYS A 805 8.09 1.87 17.10
CA CYS A 805 8.12 0.64 16.29
C CYS A 805 9.35 -0.26 16.59
N TYR A 806 9.97 -0.08 17.75
CA TYR A 806 11.24 -0.69 18.19
C TYR A 806 12.46 -0.38 17.31
N ARG A 807 12.41 0.69 16.52
CA ARG A 807 13.46 1.06 15.54
C ARG A 807 13.86 2.53 15.50
N CYS A 808 12.98 3.46 15.91
CA CYS A 808 13.20 4.90 15.65
C CYS A 808 14.18 5.56 16.61
N GLY A 809 14.52 4.94 17.74
CA GLY A 809 15.55 5.43 18.67
C GLY A 809 15.21 6.71 19.45
N ASN A 810 14.00 7.25 19.30
CA ASN A 810 13.51 8.39 20.07
C ASN A 810 13.31 8.04 21.56
N GLN A 811 13.44 9.04 22.43
CA GLN A 811 12.84 9.01 23.76
C GLN A 811 11.33 9.24 23.67
N ALA A 812 10.62 8.97 24.77
CA ALA A 812 9.26 9.43 24.98
C ALA A 812 9.23 10.55 26.03
N ALA A 813 8.16 11.34 26.04
CA ALA A 813 7.91 12.28 27.13
C ALA A 813 6.43 12.31 27.54
N ILE A 814 6.20 12.88 28.72
CA ILE A 814 4.91 13.35 29.24
C ILE A 814 5.08 14.76 29.80
N MET A 815 4.01 15.54 29.80
CA MET A 815 3.98 16.93 30.27
C MET A 815 3.05 17.04 31.48
N GLU A 816 3.58 17.31 32.65
CA GLU A 816 2.81 17.51 33.87
C GLU A 816 2.39 18.98 33.98
N LEU A 817 1.12 19.23 34.33
CA LEU A 817 0.60 20.54 34.70
C LEU A 817 0.30 20.56 36.21
N ASP A 818 0.93 21.47 36.96
CA ASP A 818 0.70 21.66 38.40
C ASP A 818 -0.64 22.36 38.71
N ASP A 819 -1.01 22.46 39.99
CA ASP A 819 -2.25 23.13 40.47
C ASP A 819 -2.34 24.64 40.14
N THR A 820 -1.35 25.19 39.43
CA THR A 820 -1.27 26.56 38.94
C THR A 820 -0.91 26.63 37.45
N LEU A 821 -1.13 25.53 36.73
CA LEU A 821 -0.91 25.38 35.28
C LEU A 821 0.54 25.54 34.81
N LYS A 822 1.54 25.48 35.71
CA LYS A 822 2.96 25.42 35.30
C LYS A 822 3.28 24.04 34.76
N TYR A 823 4.15 23.99 33.74
CA TYR A 823 4.50 22.76 33.05
C TYR A 823 5.91 22.24 33.35
N SER A 824 6.02 20.93 33.55
CA SER A 824 7.28 20.17 33.57
C SER A 824 7.22 18.99 32.59
N PHE A 825 8.35 18.64 31.97
CA PHE A 825 8.46 17.49 31.07
C PHE A 825 9.26 16.37 31.74
N LEU A 826 8.73 15.15 31.70
CA LEU A 826 9.43 13.95 32.13
C LEU A 826 9.72 13.08 30.89
N GLN A 827 11.00 13.02 30.51
CA GLN A 827 11.49 12.19 29.39
C GLN A 827 11.82 10.76 29.87
N PHE A 828 11.66 9.75 29.01
CA PHE A 828 11.98 8.37 29.33
C PHE A 828 12.34 7.48 28.14
N ASP A 829 13.12 6.44 28.45
CA ASP A 829 13.58 5.38 27.55
C ASP A 829 12.65 4.15 27.59
N PRO A 830 12.79 3.18 26.66
CA PRO A 830 11.97 1.97 26.63
C PRO A 830 12.09 1.10 27.89
N ALA A 831 10.97 0.48 28.27
CA ALA A 831 10.83 -0.27 29.52
C ALA A 831 11.82 -1.47 29.60
N PRO A 832 12.51 -1.70 30.73
CA PRO A 832 13.52 -2.76 30.87
C PRO A 832 12.98 -4.19 30.68
N ARG A 833 13.21 -4.77 29.50
CA ARG A 833 12.74 -6.13 29.12
C ARG A 833 13.57 -7.24 29.77
N ARG A 834 13.34 -7.51 31.06
CA ARG A 834 13.99 -8.61 31.79
C ARG A 834 13.51 -9.99 31.30
N GLY A 835 14.36 -10.66 30.52
CA GLY A 835 14.31 -12.12 30.36
C GLY A 835 13.46 -12.66 29.21
N GLU A 836 12.96 -11.82 28.30
CA GLU A 836 12.42 -12.34 27.03
C GLU A 836 13.55 -12.93 26.16
N PRO A 837 13.32 -14.06 25.47
CA PRO A 837 14.26 -14.56 24.48
C PRO A 837 14.38 -13.59 23.31
N HIS A 838 15.53 -13.59 22.62
CA HIS A 838 15.70 -12.90 21.34
C HIS A 838 14.49 -13.13 20.43
N VAL A 839 13.88 -12.04 19.95
CA VAL A 839 12.62 -12.05 19.19
C VAL A 839 12.87 -12.68 17.82
N THR A 840 12.78 -14.01 17.81
CA THR A 840 12.93 -14.90 16.65
C THR A 840 11.60 -15.17 15.94
N ARG A 841 10.52 -14.56 16.44
CA ARG A 841 9.30 -14.32 15.64
C ARG A 841 9.62 -13.22 14.63
N ARG A 842 9.18 -13.39 13.37
CA ARG A 842 9.09 -12.28 12.42
C ARG A 842 8.42 -11.09 13.12
N THR A 843 9.02 -9.91 13.01
CA THR A 843 8.29 -8.66 13.21
C THR A 843 7.09 -8.68 12.26
N PRO A 844 5.84 -8.56 12.75
CA PRO A 844 4.68 -8.51 11.88
C PRO A 844 4.78 -7.34 10.89
N ASP A 845 4.21 -7.51 9.70
CA ASP A 845 4.52 -6.64 8.57
C ASP A 845 4.04 -5.18 8.76
N TYR A 846 3.17 -4.92 9.74
CA TYR A 846 2.63 -3.60 10.08
C TYR A 846 3.51 -2.70 11.00
N PHE A 847 4.61 -3.24 11.55
CA PHE A 847 5.57 -2.48 12.38
C PHE A 847 6.56 -1.60 11.57
N LEU A 848 6.36 -1.51 10.24
CA LEU A 848 7.37 -1.07 9.28
C LEU A 848 6.91 0.11 8.41
#